data_AF-A0A3B8LHH0-F1
#
_entry.id   AF-A0A3B8LHH0-F1
#
_cell.length_a   1.000
_cell.length_b   1.000
_cell.length_c   1.000
_cell.angle_alpha   90.00
_cell.angle_beta   90.00
_cell.angle_gamma   90.00
#
_symmetry.space_group_name_H-M   'P 1'
#
loop_
_entity.id
_entity.type
_entity.pdbx_description
1 polymer ?
#
loop_
_entity_poly.entity_id
_entity_poly.type
_entity_poly.pdbx_seq_one_letter_code
_entity_poly.pdbx_strand_id
1 'polypeptide(L)'
;FSSPIIRSLPGFYQLARAHDELDTAALVAWFIRRVGGGLERIQSWIYWAGDFYGMVTGPQVLDRIGLTLVNATMRPARRLFMFGFLFLLVSGLINLFSFGALSGVSGFLGKYLGAPIIILGLLSMIPLLLGLWFRMIAGEATDFFARISEAQFIGRLKQIKLLNQDNDLRELLRRVLQAEEVLKDGSVTPESASFRQLSGHLQAMAVGHESSDWRAEPTQDPGFHFQPQWHAQEKVLQLYEDYLDGTPLHKSDRQTTNQLLGNIAIQNVRKHRLSLSLLEGLRIERLDLSRAKLLLYLGPYLWFASITDSLAHRVAQLIAEYNQNCIPLKELAWQSEESLAHYQTWRQNRKKKLAGMRLPVQRSKKHEVPFRTTTFTALHFLSNQNEQDEIIKDIFGEDVMSLMQQEREHLIRDLFGFFPFHTLPKEQRTVNFYQLYQSYASSGKIFLLPITLLWSFVKFTVWGVQRVLKLVRDVLQPPSHSEQTHPGRTHFGVAIRKINRMRKPVYIECMRLRALFDVEYLGLFLPGHQGSGIEGYGFSQDLDYIGAIKRERRMFEVLRETREKQLEDLHLLLEHVGLSGEQLHGYLHNVAPGLVAKRGEVIRAITACYISDYKKIRSLHLSFEALEDFVDEVLSAEVAPKTQLLRRVRSQWKRFWGRLFSPIRDKEYQRFELTCRRLATRPLSEEELRVLWRVYLARRDDLYEIFKSFAASCGEEDKHPNERISGIFDEVIREHSIWTEEMLSIRTLQTLTQLDIRLYRELVYQLGNYK
;
A
#
# COMPACT_ATOMS: atom_id res chain seq x y z
N PHE A 1 14.32 23.47 -37.65
CA PHE A 1 14.24 23.11 -36.21
C PHE A 1 15.14 23.98 -35.31
N SER A 2 15.81 25.03 -35.83
CA SER A 2 16.76 25.89 -35.10
C SER A 2 16.13 27.12 -34.42
N SER A 3 14.80 27.26 -34.41
CA SER A 3 14.14 28.40 -33.76
C SER A 3 14.17 28.26 -32.22
N PRO A 4 14.61 29.29 -31.46
CA PRO A 4 14.64 29.28 -29.99
C PRO A 4 13.28 28.98 -29.35
N ILE A 5 12.20 29.41 -30.00
CA ILE A 5 10.81 29.25 -29.54
C ILE A 5 10.38 27.79 -29.59
N ILE A 6 10.90 27.01 -30.55
CA ILE A 6 10.60 25.58 -30.67
C ILE A 6 11.40 24.79 -29.63
N ARG A 7 12.63 25.23 -29.30
CA ARG A 7 13.48 24.60 -28.27
C ARG A 7 12.95 24.80 -26.84
N SER A 8 12.18 25.84 -26.57
CA SER A 8 11.61 26.10 -25.23
C SER A 8 10.33 25.31 -24.94
N LEU A 9 9.74 24.63 -25.93
CA LEU A 9 8.56 23.81 -25.72
C LEU A 9 8.91 22.56 -24.87
N PRO A 10 8.07 22.24 -23.86
CA PRO A 10 8.28 21.07 -23.00
C PRO A 10 8.20 19.79 -23.84
N GLY A 11 9.33 19.10 -23.98
CA GLY A 11 9.53 17.92 -24.83
C GLY A 11 10.65 18.11 -25.85
N PHE A 12 10.63 19.21 -26.60
CA PHE A 12 11.70 19.59 -27.52
C PHE A 12 12.96 20.08 -26.78
N TYR A 13 12.81 20.66 -25.59
CA TYR A 13 13.94 21.02 -24.73
C TYR A 13 14.80 19.80 -24.34
N GLN A 14 14.16 18.69 -23.96
CA GLN A 14 14.86 17.44 -23.61
C GLN A 14 15.52 16.82 -24.83
N LEU A 15 14.86 16.90 -25.99
CA LEU A 15 15.40 16.40 -27.26
C LEU A 15 16.58 17.24 -27.77
N ALA A 16 16.50 18.57 -27.62
CA ALA A 16 17.57 19.49 -27.98
C ALA A 16 18.81 19.27 -27.11
N ARG A 17 18.62 19.11 -25.79
CA ARG A 17 19.73 18.78 -24.87
C ARG A 17 20.34 17.41 -25.16
N ALA A 18 19.52 16.41 -25.47
CA ALA A 18 20.02 15.09 -25.84
C ALA A 18 20.75 15.10 -27.20
N HIS A 19 20.36 15.98 -28.13
CA HIS A 19 21.05 16.15 -29.42
C HIS A 19 22.45 16.75 -29.27
N ASP A 20 22.65 17.61 -28.27
CA ASP A 20 23.96 18.20 -27.98
C ASP A 20 24.94 17.19 -27.34
N GLU A 21 24.43 16.12 -26.70
CA GLU A 21 25.23 15.14 -25.94
C GLU A 21 25.38 13.76 -26.62
N LEU A 22 24.49 13.40 -27.56
CA LEU A 22 24.42 12.05 -28.15
C LEU A 22 24.57 12.07 -29.67
N ASP A 23 25.27 11.06 -30.19
CA ASP A 23 25.32 10.80 -31.65
C ASP A 23 23.92 10.55 -32.23
N THR A 24 23.73 10.85 -33.50
CA THR A 24 22.47 10.76 -34.24
C THR A 24 21.77 9.40 -34.10
N ALA A 25 22.50 8.29 -34.19
CA ALA A 25 21.95 6.95 -33.97
C ALA A 25 21.48 6.74 -32.51
N ALA A 26 22.28 7.22 -31.55
CA ALA A 26 21.95 7.14 -30.13
C ALA A 26 20.76 8.04 -29.75
N LEU A 27 20.63 9.21 -30.37
CA LEU A 27 19.50 10.12 -30.22
C LEU A 27 18.19 9.48 -30.72
N VAL A 28 18.22 8.85 -31.90
CA VAL A 28 17.06 8.13 -32.45
C VAL A 28 16.67 6.98 -31.53
N ALA A 29 17.63 6.18 -31.05
CA ALA A 29 17.37 5.10 -30.11
C ALA A 29 16.82 5.61 -28.77
N TRP A 30 17.31 6.75 -28.26
CA TRP A 30 16.79 7.40 -27.06
C TRP A 30 15.34 7.88 -27.27
N PHE A 31 15.06 8.53 -28.40
CA PHE A 31 13.73 9.03 -28.74
C PHE A 31 12.72 7.89 -28.89
N ILE A 32 13.09 6.82 -29.61
CA ILE A 32 12.25 5.62 -29.75
C ILE A 32 11.96 5.00 -28.38
N ARG A 33 12.96 4.85 -27.51
CA ARG A 33 12.75 4.34 -26.13
C ARG A 33 11.83 5.25 -25.32
N ARG A 34 11.96 6.57 -25.48
CA ARG A 34 11.13 7.55 -24.76
C ARG A 34 9.68 7.51 -25.22
N VAL A 35 9.44 7.47 -26.54
CA VAL A 35 8.11 7.33 -27.14
C VAL A 35 7.50 5.99 -26.78
N GLY A 36 8.27 4.90 -26.91
CA GLY A 36 7.86 3.55 -26.52
C GLY A 36 7.42 3.48 -25.06
N GLY A 37 8.22 4.04 -24.13
CA GLY A 37 7.83 4.13 -22.72
C GLY A 37 6.63 5.05 -22.46
N GLY A 38 6.40 6.06 -23.30
CA GLY A 38 5.20 6.90 -23.27
C GLY A 38 3.95 6.13 -23.69
N LEU A 39 4.04 5.38 -24.79
CA LEU A 39 2.95 4.53 -25.29
C LEU A 39 2.62 3.40 -24.31
N GLU A 40 3.64 2.77 -23.70
CA GLU A 40 3.45 1.76 -22.66
C GLU A 40 2.68 2.33 -21.46
N ARG A 41 2.99 3.56 -21.04
CA ARG A 41 2.23 4.23 -19.96
C ARG A 41 0.78 4.50 -20.36
N ILE A 42 0.54 5.01 -21.57
CA ILE A 42 -0.82 5.25 -22.06
C ILE A 42 -1.60 3.94 -22.11
N GLN A 43 -1.00 2.87 -22.65
CA GLN A 43 -1.58 1.54 -22.69
C GLN A 43 -1.88 1.02 -21.27
N SER A 44 -0.96 1.19 -20.33
CA SER A 44 -1.18 0.81 -18.93
C SER A 44 -2.36 1.56 -18.30
N TRP A 45 -2.53 2.85 -18.66
CA TRP A 45 -3.64 3.67 -18.18
C TRP A 45 -4.98 3.25 -18.81
N ILE A 46 -4.98 2.89 -20.09
CA ILE A 46 -6.17 2.33 -20.78
C ILE A 46 -6.57 1.00 -20.14
N TYR A 47 -5.64 0.08 -19.90
CA TYR A 47 -5.93 -1.17 -19.19
C TYR A 47 -6.42 -0.93 -17.77
N TRP A 48 -5.80 0.02 -17.08
CA TRP A 48 -6.23 0.45 -15.74
C TRP A 48 -7.67 0.96 -15.75
N ALA A 49 -8.04 1.81 -16.72
CA ALA A 49 -9.40 2.31 -16.89
C ALA A 49 -10.38 1.20 -17.29
N GLY A 50 -9.98 0.29 -18.20
CA GLY A 50 -10.79 -0.83 -18.64
C GLY A 50 -11.09 -1.86 -17.53
N ASP A 51 -10.21 -1.98 -16.54
CA ASP A 51 -10.43 -2.86 -15.39
C ASP A 51 -11.41 -2.28 -14.35
N PHE A 52 -11.82 -0.99 -14.42
CA PHE A 52 -12.94 -0.46 -13.62
C PHE A 52 -14.30 -0.95 -14.10
N TYR A 53 -14.35 -1.53 -15.30
CA TYR A 53 -15.55 -2.16 -15.80
C TYR A 53 -16.03 -3.24 -14.81
N GLY A 54 -17.34 -3.28 -14.57
CA GLY A 54 -17.99 -4.20 -13.63
C GLY A 54 -17.90 -3.81 -12.16
N MET A 55 -16.83 -3.13 -11.74
CA MET A 55 -16.63 -2.70 -10.35
C MET A 55 -17.42 -1.47 -9.96
N VAL A 56 -17.59 -0.54 -10.87
CA VAL A 56 -18.13 0.78 -10.53
C VAL A 56 -19.64 0.76 -10.72
N THR A 57 -20.38 0.87 -9.61
CA THR A 57 -21.85 1.00 -9.65
C THR A 57 -22.27 2.45 -9.86
N GLY A 58 -23.45 2.68 -10.43
CA GLY A 58 -24.00 4.03 -10.64
C GLY A 58 -24.01 4.90 -9.36
N PRO A 59 -24.49 4.39 -8.22
CA PRO A 59 -24.42 5.09 -6.94
C PRO A 59 -22.99 5.45 -6.52
N GLN A 60 -22.01 4.56 -6.68
CA GLN A 60 -20.61 4.86 -6.32
C GLN A 60 -20.00 5.96 -7.20
N VAL A 61 -20.29 5.98 -8.50
CA VAL A 61 -19.88 7.09 -9.38
C VAL A 61 -20.47 8.39 -8.86
N LEU A 62 -21.75 8.37 -8.53
CA LEU A 62 -22.49 9.54 -8.08
C LEU A 62 -21.96 10.06 -6.74
N ASP A 63 -21.71 9.18 -5.77
CA ASP A 63 -21.08 9.56 -4.49
C ASP A 63 -19.69 10.15 -4.70
N ARG A 64 -18.85 9.53 -5.53
CA ARG A 64 -17.50 10.04 -5.82
C ARG A 64 -17.52 11.39 -6.53
N ILE A 65 -18.38 11.57 -7.53
CA ILE A 65 -18.58 12.86 -8.19
C ILE A 65 -19.10 13.88 -7.17
N GLY A 66 -20.07 13.51 -6.34
CA GLY A 66 -20.58 14.35 -5.27
C GLY A 66 -19.49 14.80 -4.29
N LEU A 67 -18.64 13.86 -3.84
CA LEU A 67 -17.50 14.14 -2.97
C LEU A 67 -16.47 15.05 -3.63
N THR A 68 -16.16 14.86 -4.93
CA THR A 68 -15.25 15.74 -5.66
C THR A 68 -15.80 17.16 -5.74
N LEU A 69 -17.09 17.31 -6.07
CA LEU A 69 -17.77 18.59 -6.16
C LEU A 69 -17.77 19.29 -4.81
N VAL A 70 -18.17 18.59 -3.74
CA VAL A 70 -18.15 19.13 -2.37
C VAL A 70 -16.74 19.56 -1.97
N ASN A 71 -15.72 18.71 -2.13
CA ASN A 71 -14.36 19.06 -1.71
C ASN A 71 -13.77 20.23 -2.50
N ALA A 72 -14.03 20.31 -3.81
CA ALA A 72 -13.56 21.41 -4.65
C ALA A 72 -14.26 22.74 -4.31
N THR A 73 -15.53 22.71 -3.94
CA THR A 73 -16.39 23.90 -3.79
C THR A 73 -16.57 24.36 -2.35
N MET A 74 -16.42 23.47 -1.36
CA MET A 74 -16.66 23.76 0.05
C MET A 74 -15.74 24.85 0.58
N ARG A 75 -14.45 24.85 0.22
CA ARG A 75 -13.50 25.88 0.65
C ARG A 75 -13.83 27.25 0.03
N PRO A 76 -13.99 27.39 -1.30
CA PRO A 76 -14.45 28.65 -1.91
C PRO A 76 -15.79 29.13 -1.35
N ALA A 77 -16.81 28.26 -1.29
CA ALA A 77 -18.14 28.60 -0.83
C ALA A 77 -18.14 29.06 0.63
N ARG A 78 -17.42 28.36 1.53
CA ARG A 78 -17.28 28.77 2.93
C ARG A 78 -16.58 30.12 3.07
N ARG A 79 -15.54 30.39 2.27
CA ARG A 79 -14.85 31.69 2.28
C ARG A 79 -15.77 32.80 1.79
N LEU A 80 -16.45 32.60 0.67
CA LEU A 80 -17.38 33.58 0.11
C LEU A 80 -18.56 33.85 1.05
N PHE A 81 -19.09 32.82 1.70
CA PHE A 81 -20.12 32.95 2.73
C PHE A 81 -19.63 33.75 3.93
N MET A 82 -18.42 33.47 4.45
CA MET A 82 -17.82 34.24 5.54
C MET A 82 -17.59 35.72 5.15
N PHE A 83 -17.08 35.99 3.95
CA PHE A 83 -16.89 37.35 3.45
C PHE A 83 -18.22 38.07 3.25
N GLY A 84 -19.24 37.38 2.71
CA GLY A 84 -20.59 37.92 2.55
C GLY A 84 -21.27 38.22 3.89
N PHE A 85 -21.15 37.32 4.88
CA PHE A 85 -21.66 37.53 6.22
C PHE A 85 -20.97 38.69 6.94
N LEU A 86 -19.63 38.75 6.87
CA LEU A 86 -18.85 39.87 7.43
C LEU A 86 -19.24 41.20 6.76
N PHE A 87 -19.41 41.19 5.43
CA PHE A 87 -19.86 42.35 4.68
C PHE A 87 -21.25 42.81 5.14
N LEU A 88 -22.22 41.90 5.27
CA LEU A 88 -23.57 42.21 5.75
C LEU A 88 -23.56 42.73 7.20
N LEU A 89 -22.71 42.18 8.07
CA LEU A 89 -22.55 42.62 9.45
C LEU A 89 -21.98 44.05 9.50
N VAL A 90 -20.92 44.33 8.74
CA VAL A 90 -20.32 45.68 8.66
C VAL A 90 -21.32 46.68 8.08
N SER A 91 -22.01 46.34 6.98
CA SER A 91 -23.05 47.21 6.41
C SER A 91 -24.21 47.42 7.37
N GLY A 92 -24.64 46.39 8.10
CA GLY A 92 -25.70 46.48 9.11
C GLY A 92 -25.30 47.38 10.27
N LEU A 93 -24.07 47.28 10.79
CA LEU A 93 -23.54 48.16 11.83
C LEU A 93 -23.44 49.61 11.35
N ILE A 94 -22.92 49.85 10.14
CA ILE A 94 -22.83 51.21 9.58
C ILE A 94 -24.22 51.84 9.47
N ASN A 95 -25.22 51.07 9.00
CA ASN A 95 -26.60 51.53 8.90
C ASN A 95 -27.24 51.76 10.28
N LEU A 96 -26.96 50.91 11.28
CA LEU A 96 -27.52 51.04 12.62
C LEU A 96 -26.97 52.27 13.37
N PHE A 97 -25.67 52.56 13.22
CA PHE A 97 -25.01 53.65 13.94
C PHE A 97 -24.98 54.99 13.18
N SER A 98 -25.56 55.05 11.98
CA SER A 98 -25.75 56.29 11.20
C SER A 98 -24.47 57.14 11.02
N PHE A 99 -23.29 56.51 10.94
CA PHE A 99 -22.03 57.24 10.78
C PHE A 99 -21.94 57.86 9.38
N GLY A 100 -22.25 59.16 9.26
CA GLY A 100 -22.28 59.88 7.98
C GLY A 100 -20.98 59.78 7.16
N ALA A 101 -19.82 59.67 7.81
CA ALA A 101 -18.52 59.54 7.16
C ALA A 101 -18.28 58.19 6.46
N LEU A 102 -18.98 57.11 6.85
CA LEU A 102 -18.80 55.75 6.32
C LEU A 102 -19.80 55.38 5.22
N SER A 103 -20.79 56.24 4.96
CA SER A 103 -21.80 56.05 3.92
C SER A 103 -21.17 55.88 2.52
N GLY A 104 -20.15 56.68 2.18
CA GLY A 104 -19.42 56.59 0.90
C GLY A 104 -18.66 55.28 0.73
N VAL A 105 -18.06 54.75 1.81
CA VAL A 105 -17.37 53.45 1.80
C VAL A 105 -18.38 52.32 1.59
N SER A 106 -19.54 52.37 2.24
CA SER A 106 -20.60 51.36 2.07
C SER A 106 -21.12 51.30 0.63
N GLY A 107 -21.29 52.45 -0.02
CA GLY A 107 -21.73 52.54 -1.42
C GLY A 107 -20.69 52.01 -2.41
N PHE A 108 -19.41 52.30 -2.18
CA PHE A 108 -18.31 51.76 -2.97
C PHE A 108 -18.19 50.23 -2.82
N LEU A 109 -18.22 49.74 -1.58
CA LEU A 109 -18.11 48.32 -1.26
C LEU A 109 -19.30 47.52 -1.79
N GLY A 110 -20.51 48.07 -1.72
CA GLY A 110 -21.71 47.47 -2.32
C GLY A 110 -21.64 47.37 -3.84
N LYS A 111 -21.16 48.41 -4.52
CA LYS A 111 -21.12 48.46 -5.99
C LYS A 111 -20.03 47.57 -6.59
N TYR A 112 -18.83 47.54 -5.99
CA TYR A 112 -17.67 46.85 -6.58
C TYR A 112 -17.38 45.47 -5.97
N LEU A 113 -17.65 45.28 -4.68
CA LEU A 113 -17.42 43.99 -4.01
C LEU A 113 -18.70 43.14 -3.93
N GLY A 114 -19.85 43.77 -3.65
CA GLY A 114 -21.11 43.08 -3.39
C GLY A 114 -21.55 42.17 -4.55
N ALA A 115 -21.78 42.73 -5.74
CA ALA A 115 -22.30 41.95 -6.87
C ALA A 115 -21.37 40.81 -7.33
N PRO A 116 -20.04 41.01 -7.51
CA PRO A 116 -19.14 39.92 -7.88
C PRO A 116 -19.03 38.82 -6.83
N ILE A 117 -19.02 39.16 -5.52
CA ILE A 117 -19.00 38.17 -4.44
C ILE A 117 -20.28 37.36 -4.41
N ILE A 118 -21.45 37.97 -4.63
CA ILE A 118 -22.74 37.27 -4.70
C ILE A 118 -22.76 36.34 -5.92
N ILE A 119 -22.33 36.79 -7.09
CA ILE A 119 -22.29 35.97 -8.31
C ILE A 119 -21.33 34.79 -8.14
N LEU A 120 -20.11 35.02 -7.63
CA LEU A 120 -19.15 33.96 -7.34
C LEU A 120 -19.67 33.01 -6.25
N GLY A 121 -20.35 33.56 -5.24
CA GLY A 121 -21.00 32.81 -4.17
C GLY A 121 -22.04 31.84 -4.73
N LEU A 122 -23.00 32.34 -5.50
CA LEU A 122 -24.02 31.54 -6.18
C LEU A 122 -23.41 30.50 -7.13
N LEU A 123 -22.42 30.91 -7.94
CA LEU A 123 -21.73 30.01 -8.87
C LEU A 123 -20.99 28.88 -8.15
N SER A 124 -20.46 29.13 -6.96
CA SER A 124 -19.81 28.11 -6.12
C SER A 124 -20.81 27.26 -5.31
N MET A 125 -22.00 27.81 -5.01
CA MET A 125 -23.03 27.13 -4.22
C MET A 125 -23.77 26.08 -5.03
N ILE A 126 -24.05 26.33 -6.31
CA ILE A 126 -24.71 25.36 -7.21
C ILE A 126 -24.00 23.99 -7.23
N PRO A 127 -22.69 23.90 -7.54
CA PRO A 127 -21.99 22.62 -7.54
C PRO A 127 -21.84 22.01 -6.14
N LEU A 128 -21.81 22.83 -5.07
CA LEU A 128 -21.81 22.33 -3.70
C LEU A 128 -23.14 21.64 -3.35
N LEU A 129 -24.27 22.28 -3.63
CA LEU A 129 -25.61 21.73 -3.38
C LEU A 129 -25.86 20.49 -4.23
N LEU A 130 -25.49 20.55 -5.51
CA LEU A 130 -25.58 19.40 -6.42
C LEU A 130 -24.69 18.25 -5.94
N GLY A 131 -23.49 18.54 -5.43
CA GLY A 131 -22.61 17.54 -4.83
C GLY A 131 -23.18 16.92 -3.56
N LEU A 132 -23.81 17.71 -2.67
CA LEU A 132 -24.49 17.21 -1.48
C LEU A 132 -25.71 16.33 -1.85
N TRP A 133 -26.50 16.76 -2.83
CA TRP A 133 -27.64 16.02 -3.33
C TRP A 133 -27.25 14.67 -3.95
N PHE A 134 -26.18 14.64 -4.75
CA PHE A 134 -25.61 13.41 -5.29
C PHE A 134 -25.19 12.43 -4.19
N ARG A 135 -24.54 12.92 -3.13
CA ARG A 135 -24.16 12.09 -1.98
C ARG A 135 -25.36 11.57 -1.20
N MET A 136 -26.41 12.37 -1.06
CA MET A 136 -27.65 11.94 -0.38
C MET A 136 -28.31 10.78 -1.14
N ILE A 137 -28.52 10.92 -2.46
CA ILE A 137 -29.12 9.87 -3.29
C ILE A 137 -28.25 8.62 -3.33
N ALA A 138 -26.94 8.80 -3.52
CA ALA A 138 -26.02 7.67 -3.57
C ALA A 138 -25.93 6.96 -2.22
N GLY A 139 -25.91 7.71 -1.11
CA GLY A 139 -25.91 7.21 0.26
C GLY A 139 -27.14 6.37 0.57
N GLU A 140 -28.34 6.88 0.30
CA GLU A 140 -29.59 6.14 0.53
C GLU A 140 -29.61 4.78 -0.19
N ALA A 141 -29.23 4.76 -1.47
CA ALA A 141 -29.19 3.52 -2.24
C ALA A 141 -28.10 2.56 -1.73
N THR A 142 -26.87 3.05 -1.51
CA THR A 142 -25.77 2.19 -1.06
C THR A 142 -25.97 1.66 0.36
N ASP A 143 -26.45 2.49 1.28
CA ASP A 143 -26.72 2.11 2.67
C ASP A 143 -27.85 1.08 2.76
N PHE A 144 -28.90 1.22 1.95
CA PHE A 144 -30.00 0.25 1.92
C PHE A 144 -29.51 -1.15 1.53
N PHE A 145 -28.80 -1.26 0.40
CA PHE A 145 -28.28 -2.55 -0.06
C PHE A 145 -27.18 -3.10 0.85
N ALA A 146 -26.33 -2.24 1.41
CA ALA A 146 -25.35 -2.66 2.40
C ALA A 146 -26.03 -3.27 3.63
N ARG A 147 -27.08 -2.62 4.18
CA ARG A 147 -27.86 -3.15 5.31
C ARG A 147 -28.54 -4.48 4.99
N ILE A 148 -29.09 -4.66 3.78
CA ILE A 148 -29.64 -5.95 3.36
C ILE A 148 -28.55 -7.02 3.35
N SER A 149 -27.40 -6.77 2.72
CA SER A 149 -26.33 -7.77 2.65
C SER A 149 -25.78 -8.14 4.04
N GLU A 150 -25.68 -7.17 4.96
CA GLU A 150 -25.25 -7.38 6.34
C GLU A 150 -26.28 -8.19 7.13
N ALA A 151 -27.56 -7.83 7.04
CA ALA A 151 -28.66 -8.56 7.67
C ALA A 151 -28.80 -9.98 7.12
N GLN A 152 -28.38 -10.22 5.88
CA GLN A 152 -28.38 -11.51 5.20
C GLN A 152 -27.01 -12.21 5.25
N PHE A 153 -26.30 -11.98 6.36
CA PHE A 153 -25.15 -12.75 6.81
C PHE A 153 -23.89 -12.68 5.93
N ILE A 154 -23.64 -11.59 5.18
CA ILE A 154 -22.36 -11.44 4.45
C ILE A 154 -21.14 -11.58 5.39
N GLY A 155 -21.24 -11.12 6.64
CA GLY A 155 -20.22 -11.28 7.68
C GLY A 155 -19.88 -12.75 8.03
N ARG A 156 -20.76 -13.70 7.74
CA ARG A 156 -20.50 -15.13 7.97
C ARG A 156 -19.52 -15.74 6.96
N LEU A 157 -19.16 -15.02 5.88
CA LEU A 157 -18.10 -15.46 4.96
C LEU A 157 -16.74 -15.63 5.65
N LYS A 158 -16.56 -15.12 6.88
CA LYS A 158 -15.39 -15.45 7.70
C LYS A 158 -15.20 -16.95 7.93
N GLN A 159 -16.27 -17.75 7.84
CA GLN A 159 -16.19 -19.22 7.88
C GLN A 159 -15.27 -19.78 6.79
N ILE A 160 -15.11 -19.12 5.65
CA ILE A 160 -14.21 -19.56 4.57
C ILE A 160 -12.74 -19.53 5.04
N LYS A 161 -12.35 -18.55 5.88
CA LYS A 161 -11.01 -18.53 6.48
C LYS A 161 -10.83 -19.68 7.47
N LEU A 162 -11.84 -19.98 8.27
CA LEU A 162 -11.82 -21.10 9.22
C LEU A 162 -11.69 -22.46 8.51
N LEU A 163 -12.33 -22.64 7.34
CA LEU A 163 -12.17 -23.86 6.55
C LEU A 163 -10.73 -24.08 6.04
N ASN A 164 -9.96 -23.01 5.88
CA ASN A 164 -8.56 -23.07 5.43
C ASN A 164 -7.55 -23.04 6.59
N GLN A 165 -8.01 -23.08 7.84
CA GLN A 165 -7.20 -22.89 9.03
C GLN A 165 -5.97 -23.82 9.08
N ASP A 166 -6.15 -25.11 8.82
CA ASP A 166 -5.04 -26.08 8.86
C ASP A 166 -3.97 -25.81 7.80
N ASN A 167 -4.35 -25.25 6.64
CA ASN A 167 -3.40 -24.87 5.60
C ASN A 167 -2.67 -23.57 5.99
N ASP A 168 -3.41 -22.59 6.52
CA ASP A 168 -2.86 -21.30 6.95
C ASP A 168 -1.85 -21.47 8.08
N LEU A 169 -2.13 -22.36 9.05
CA LEU A 169 -1.23 -22.63 10.18
C LEU A 169 0.06 -23.32 9.76
N ARG A 170 -0.03 -24.28 8.84
CA ARG A 170 1.17 -24.91 8.26
C ARG A 170 2.03 -23.87 7.54
N GLU A 171 1.40 -22.93 6.84
CA GLU A 171 2.11 -21.83 6.18
C GLU A 171 2.77 -20.87 7.19
N LEU A 172 2.08 -20.52 8.28
CA LEU A 172 2.62 -19.69 9.36
C LEU A 172 3.79 -20.38 10.07
N LEU A 173 3.65 -21.65 10.44
CA LEU A 173 4.73 -22.42 11.06
C LEU A 173 5.98 -22.37 10.18
N ARG A 174 5.83 -22.73 8.91
CA ARG A 174 6.93 -22.83 7.97
C ARG A 174 7.61 -21.50 7.69
N ARG A 175 6.84 -20.40 7.53
CA ARG A 175 7.38 -19.09 7.12
C ARG A 175 7.83 -18.21 8.28
N VAL A 176 7.30 -18.45 9.48
CA VAL A 176 7.49 -17.58 10.65
C VAL A 176 8.31 -18.29 11.73
N LEU A 177 7.83 -19.45 12.19
CA LEU A 177 8.34 -20.09 13.41
C LEU A 177 9.49 -21.08 13.15
N GLN A 178 9.56 -21.69 11.96
CA GLN A 178 10.60 -22.66 11.61
C GLN A 178 12.01 -22.07 11.81
N ALA A 179 12.21 -20.80 11.46
CA ALA A 179 13.49 -20.12 11.69
C ALA A 179 13.84 -19.97 13.18
N GLU A 180 12.84 -19.84 14.06
CA GLU A 180 13.08 -19.82 15.52
C GLU A 180 13.47 -21.19 16.05
N GLU A 181 12.90 -22.26 15.50
CA GLU A 181 13.22 -23.65 15.88
C GLU A 181 14.64 -24.03 15.46
N VAL A 182 15.04 -23.67 14.23
CA VAL A 182 16.40 -23.90 13.72
C VAL A 182 17.45 -23.25 14.62
N LEU A 183 17.20 -22.03 15.09
CA LEU A 183 18.13 -21.30 15.96
C LEU A 183 18.29 -21.94 17.35
N LYS A 184 17.36 -22.78 17.78
CA LYS A 184 17.37 -23.43 19.11
C LYS A 184 17.94 -24.85 19.05
N ASP A 185 17.38 -25.70 18.20
CA ASP A 185 17.63 -27.15 18.22
C ASP A 185 18.53 -27.64 17.08
N GLY A 186 18.90 -26.76 16.13
CA GLY A 186 19.77 -27.08 15.00
C GLY A 186 19.22 -28.11 14.00
N SER A 187 18.01 -28.64 14.23
CA SER A 187 17.34 -29.61 13.37
C SER A 187 15.85 -29.29 13.24
N VAL A 188 15.31 -29.45 12.03
CA VAL A 188 13.89 -29.24 11.72
C VAL A 188 13.23 -30.61 11.61
N THR A 189 12.37 -30.96 12.55
CA THR A 189 11.40 -32.05 12.34
C THR A 189 10.03 -31.45 11.99
N PRO A 190 9.40 -31.86 10.87
CA PRO A 190 8.08 -31.35 10.45
C PRO A 190 6.91 -31.70 11.40
N GLU A 191 7.17 -32.46 12.48
CA GLU A 191 6.25 -32.74 13.59
C GLU A 191 6.73 -32.15 14.92
N SER A 192 7.35 -30.96 14.91
CA SER A 192 7.86 -30.30 16.11
C SER A 192 6.77 -30.15 17.18
N ALA A 193 7.17 -30.21 18.46
CA ALA A 193 6.26 -30.02 19.59
C ALA A 193 5.45 -28.71 19.47
N SER A 194 6.05 -27.67 18.87
CA SER A 194 5.40 -26.40 18.56
C SER A 194 4.21 -26.55 17.62
N PHE A 195 4.28 -27.40 16.57
CA PHE A 195 3.13 -27.65 15.69
C PHE A 195 1.95 -28.28 16.44
N ARG A 196 2.22 -29.29 17.28
CA ARG A 196 1.18 -29.94 18.10
C ARG A 196 0.59 -28.98 19.14
N GLN A 197 1.40 -28.10 19.72
CA GLN A 197 0.96 -27.10 20.68
C GLN A 197 0.12 -26.00 20.03
N LEU A 198 0.55 -25.46 18.87
CA LEU A 198 -0.18 -24.41 18.16
C LEU A 198 -1.51 -24.92 17.59
N SER A 199 -1.50 -26.12 17.00
CA SER A 199 -2.72 -26.78 16.53
C SER A 199 -3.65 -27.15 17.69
N GLY A 200 -3.09 -27.64 18.82
CA GLY A 200 -3.85 -27.92 20.03
C GLY A 200 -4.52 -26.68 20.64
N HIS A 201 -3.82 -25.55 20.70
CA HIS A 201 -4.38 -24.28 21.20
C HIS A 201 -5.56 -23.82 20.35
N LEU A 202 -5.43 -23.90 19.03
CA LEU A 202 -6.48 -23.48 18.11
C LEU A 202 -7.65 -24.45 18.03
N GLN A 203 -7.42 -25.75 18.21
CA GLN A 203 -8.50 -26.72 18.39
C GLN A 203 -9.27 -26.46 19.68
N ALA A 204 -8.58 -26.14 20.79
CA ALA A 204 -9.22 -25.76 22.04
C ALA A 204 -10.08 -24.49 21.90
N MET A 205 -9.60 -23.50 21.12
CA MET A 205 -10.35 -22.28 20.80
C MET A 205 -11.55 -22.54 19.87
N ALA A 206 -11.39 -23.36 18.84
CA ALA A 206 -12.46 -23.67 17.88
C ALA A 206 -13.64 -24.43 18.53
N VAL A 207 -13.36 -25.21 19.58
CA VAL A 207 -14.37 -25.93 20.37
C VAL A 207 -15.09 -25.01 21.37
N GLY A 208 -14.65 -23.75 21.53
CA GLY A 208 -15.28 -22.80 22.46
C GLY A 208 -15.14 -23.21 23.92
N HIS A 209 -14.18 -24.09 24.24
CA HIS A 209 -13.80 -24.28 25.63
C HIS A 209 -13.18 -22.97 26.10
N GLU A 210 -13.88 -22.28 27.02
CA GLU A 210 -13.25 -21.34 27.95
C GLU A 210 -12.14 -22.11 28.66
N SER A 211 -10.98 -22.07 28.05
CA SER A 211 -9.85 -22.84 28.46
C SER A 211 -9.26 -22.05 29.64
N SER A 212 -9.83 -22.30 30.80
CA SER A 212 -9.23 -21.96 32.09
C SER A 212 -8.17 -22.99 32.49
N ASP A 213 -8.15 -24.16 31.83
CA ASP A 213 -7.29 -25.31 32.16
C ASP A 213 -5.95 -25.40 31.37
N TRP A 214 -5.67 -24.54 30.38
CA TRP A 214 -4.36 -24.56 29.69
C TRP A 214 -3.31 -23.69 30.37
N ARG A 215 -3.69 -22.86 31.33
CA ARG A 215 -2.76 -22.34 32.34
C ARG A 215 -2.44 -23.49 33.29
N ALA A 216 -1.67 -24.46 32.81
CA ALA A 216 -0.98 -25.51 33.55
C ALA A 216 -1.63 -25.95 34.88
N GLU A 217 -2.00 -27.22 35.00
CA GLU A 217 -1.62 -27.90 36.25
C GLU A 217 -0.13 -27.60 36.43
N PRO A 218 0.27 -26.86 37.48
CA PRO A 218 1.69 -26.69 37.75
C PRO A 218 2.18 -28.10 38.06
N THR A 219 2.87 -28.72 37.10
CA THR A 219 3.80 -29.79 37.43
C THR A 219 4.60 -29.27 38.61
N GLN A 220 4.45 -29.93 39.76
CA GLN A 220 5.03 -29.56 41.06
C GLN A 220 6.55 -29.75 41.03
N ASP A 221 7.20 -29.20 40.02
CA ASP A 221 8.64 -29.15 39.88
C ASP A 221 9.07 -27.73 40.21
N PRO A 222 9.64 -27.48 41.40
CA PRO A 222 9.91 -26.14 41.93
C PRO A 222 11.00 -25.35 41.18
N GLY A 223 11.34 -25.75 39.94
CA GLY A 223 12.30 -25.08 39.05
C GLY A 223 11.74 -24.58 37.72
N PHE A 224 10.45 -24.79 37.41
CA PHE A 224 9.88 -24.37 36.12
C PHE A 224 9.47 -22.89 36.12
N HIS A 225 10.46 -22.02 35.89
CA HIS A 225 10.21 -20.61 35.58
C HIS A 225 9.30 -20.48 34.35
N PHE A 226 8.25 -19.65 34.46
CA PHE A 226 7.40 -19.20 33.34
C PHE A 226 8.29 -18.83 32.13
N GLN A 227 8.28 -19.65 31.08
CA GLN A 227 9.21 -19.48 29.97
C GLN A 227 8.76 -18.32 29.06
N PRO A 228 9.64 -17.33 28.75
CA PRO A 228 9.36 -16.24 27.80
C PRO A 228 8.99 -16.67 26.37
N GLN A 229 9.07 -17.96 26.07
CA GLN A 229 8.83 -18.54 24.74
C GLN A 229 7.34 -18.55 24.37
N TRP A 230 6.45 -18.60 25.37
CA TRP A 230 5.00 -18.57 25.17
C TRP A 230 4.55 -17.25 24.51
N HIS A 231 5.13 -16.12 24.90
CA HIS A 231 4.72 -14.80 24.40
C HIS A 231 4.94 -14.61 22.90
N ALA A 232 6.00 -15.19 22.34
CA ALA A 232 6.31 -15.05 20.92
C ALA A 232 5.32 -15.81 20.03
N GLN A 233 5.00 -17.06 20.39
CA GLN A 233 4.01 -17.88 19.68
C GLN A 233 2.58 -17.35 19.89
N GLU A 234 2.26 -16.93 21.11
CA GLU A 234 0.99 -16.30 21.45
C GLU A 234 0.74 -15.04 20.61
N LYS A 235 1.77 -14.23 20.36
CA LYS A 235 1.66 -13.03 19.50
C LYS A 235 1.37 -13.39 18.04
N VAL A 236 1.97 -14.46 17.52
CA VAL A 236 1.68 -14.96 16.16
C VAL A 236 0.22 -15.42 16.08
N LEU A 237 -0.25 -16.13 17.11
CA LEU A 237 -1.64 -16.58 17.23
C LEU A 237 -2.62 -15.41 17.31
N GLN A 238 -2.38 -14.42 18.17
CA GLN A 238 -3.22 -13.22 18.29
C GLN A 238 -3.33 -12.45 16.96
N LEU A 239 -2.23 -12.36 16.20
CA LEU A 239 -2.25 -11.75 14.87
C LEU A 239 -3.05 -12.58 13.86
N TYR A 240 -3.00 -13.90 13.97
CA TYR A 240 -3.79 -14.80 13.14
C TYR A 240 -5.28 -14.75 13.51
N GLU A 241 -5.64 -14.64 14.78
CA GLU A 241 -7.02 -14.45 15.25
C GLU A 241 -7.61 -13.15 14.71
N ASP A 242 -6.90 -12.03 14.82
CA ASP A 242 -7.34 -10.75 14.23
C ASP A 242 -7.49 -10.86 12.70
N TYR A 243 -6.66 -11.68 12.04
CA TYR A 243 -6.81 -11.98 10.63
C TYR A 243 -8.10 -12.76 10.31
N LEU A 244 -8.49 -13.71 11.15
CA LEU A 244 -9.72 -14.51 11.00
C LEU A 244 -10.99 -13.66 11.15
N ASP A 245 -10.94 -12.57 11.92
CA ASP A 245 -12.06 -11.64 12.06
C ASP A 245 -12.39 -10.87 10.77
N GLY A 246 -11.42 -10.74 9.85
CA GLY A 246 -11.62 -10.12 8.55
C GLY A 246 -12.47 -10.99 7.61
N THR A 247 -13.68 -10.56 7.27
CA THR A 247 -14.56 -11.26 6.33
C THR A 247 -14.12 -11.06 4.88
N PRO A 248 -13.70 -12.09 4.12
CA PRO A 248 -13.22 -11.92 2.75
C PRO A 248 -14.29 -11.29 1.84
N LEU A 249 -13.85 -10.48 0.86
CA LEU A 249 -14.71 -9.73 -0.07
C LEU A 249 -15.69 -8.74 0.59
N HIS A 250 -15.48 -8.42 1.88
CA HIS A 250 -16.29 -7.46 2.61
C HIS A 250 -15.44 -6.25 3.07
N LYS A 251 -16.10 -5.12 3.36
CA LYS A 251 -15.44 -3.88 3.83
C LYS A 251 -14.69 -4.06 5.17
N SER A 252 -15.01 -5.10 5.94
CA SER A 252 -14.33 -5.43 7.20
C SER A 252 -12.96 -6.08 7.00
N ASP A 253 -12.61 -6.53 5.79
CA ASP A 253 -11.35 -7.22 5.51
C ASP A 253 -10.14 -6.29 5.39
N ARG A 254 -9.91 -5.51 6.45
CA ARG A 254 -8.86 -4.49 6.54
C ARG A 254 -7.81 -4.83 7.59
N GLN A 255 -7.91 -6.01 8.23
CA GLN A 255 -7.11 -6.36 9.40
C GLN A 255 -5.62 -6.41 9.11
N THR A 256 -5.19 -7.02 8.01
CA THR A 256 -3.79 -6.99 7.59
C THR A 256 -3.25 -5.57 7.38
N THR A 257 -4.06 -4.66 6.83
CA THR A 257 -3.67 -3.25 6.69
C THR A 257 -3.69 -2.50 8.03
N ASN A 258 -4.65 -2.77 8.90
CA ASN A 258 -4.73 -2.20 10.23
C ASN A 258 -3.50 -2.60 11.06
N GLN A 259 -3.09 -3.87 11.01
CA GLN A 259 -1.89 -4.37 11.65
C GLN A 259 -0.62 -3.70 11.08
N LEU A 260 -0.51 -3.53 9.76
CA LEU A 260 0.63 -2.81 9.17
C LEU A 260 0.76 -1.35 9.67
N LEU A 261 -0.37 -0.68 9.91
CA LEU A 261 -0.41 0.73 10.24
C LEU A 261 -0.40 1.01 11.75
N GLY A 262 -1.05 0.16 12.54
CA GLY A 262 -1.34 0.37 13.96
C GLY A 262 -0.66 -0.59 14.93
N ASN A 263 -0.07 -1.69 14.46
CA ASN A 263 0.65 -2.61 15.34
C ASN A 263 1.89 -1.92 15.91
N ILE A 264 2.01 -1.91 17.24
CA ILE A 264 3.06 -1.22 17.98
C ILE A 264 4.45 -1.78 17.63
N ALA A 265 4.59 -3.10 17.45
CA ALA A 265 5.86 -3.71 17.05
C ALA A 265 6.30 -3.22 15.66
N ILE A 266 5.36 -3.16 14.70
CA ILE A 266 5.63 -2.63 13.36
C ILE A 266 5.95 -1.14 13.42
N GLN A 267 5.26 -0.38 14.26
CA GLN A 267 5.53 1.04 14.47
C GLN A 267 6.93 1.26 15.08
N ASN A 268 7.35 0.42 16.02
CA ASN A 268 8.69 0.46 16.60
C ASN A 268 9.76 0.19 15.54
N VAL A 269 9.57 -0.84 14.71
CA VAL A 269 10.50 -1.11 13.60
C VAL A 269 10.59 0.08 12.65
N ARG A 270 9.46 0.69 12.28
CA ARG A 270 9.42 1.83 11.35
C ARG A 270 10.06 3.09 11.92
N LYS A 271 9.74 3.46 13.16
CA LYS A 271 10.16 4.74 13.77
C LYS A 271 11.51 4.66 14.47
N HIS A 272 11.74 3.58 15.23
CA HIS A 272 12.88 3.46 16.13
C HIS A 272 14.01 2.61 15.56
N ARG A 273 13.70 1.51 14.83
CA ARG A 273 14.76 0.61 14.29
C ARG A 273 15.29 1.06 12.93
N LEU A 274 14.39 1.30 11.96
CA LEU A 274 14.72 1.69 10.59
C LEU A 274 14.80 3.22 10.38
N SER A 275 14.24 4.00 11.31
CA SER A 275 14.15 5.47 11.23
C SER A 275 13.66 5.97 9.87
N LEU A 276 12.55 5.40 9.39
CA LEU A 276 12.00 5.73 8.06
C LEU A 276 11.73 7.22 7.92
N SER A 277 12.01 7.75 6.73
CA SER A 277 11.76 9.16 6.41
C SER A 277 10.27 9.50 6.43
N LEU A 278 9.92 10.79 6.61
CA LEU A 278 8.53 11.25 6.55
C LEU A 278 7.83 10.87 5.23
N LEU A 279 8.57 10.88 4.12
CA LEU A 279 8.04 10.50 2.80
C LEU A 279 7.71 9.00 2.74
N GLU A 280 8.53 8.15 3.34
CA GLU A 280 8.26 6.71 3.45
C GLU A 280 7.12 6.41 4.41
N GLY A 281 7.03 7.15 5.53
CA GLY A 281 5.89 7.09 6.43
C GLY A 281 4.58 7.39 5.71
N LEU A 282 4.52 8.52 4.99
CA LEU A 282 3.37 8.90 4.18
C LEU A 282 3.06 7.89 3.07
N ARG A 283 4.06 7.22 2.50
CA ARG A 283 3.84 6.15 1.51
C ARG A 283 3.13 4.95 2.13
N ILE A 284 3.56 4.49 3.30
CA ILE A 284 2.94 3.35 4.00
C ILE A 284 1.50 3.71 4.40
N GLU A 285 1.29 4.91 4.95
CA GLU A 285 -0.06 5.32 5.35
C GLU A 285 -1.04 5.56 4.17
N ARG A 286 -0.55 5.59 2.91
CA ARG A 286 -1.42 5.61 1.72
C ARG A 286 -2.01 4.24 1.39
N LEU A 287 -1.52 3.18 2.05
CA LEU A 287 -2.01 1.83 1.86
C LEU A 287 -3.23 1.51 2.73
N ASP A 288 -3.67 2.46 3.56
CA ASP A 288 -4.86 2.34 4.39
C ASP A 288 -6.10 1.98 3.56
N LEU A 289 -6.69 0.83 3.84
CA LEU A 289 -7.92 0.34 3.21
C LEU A 289 -9.18 0.86 3.92
N SER A 290 -9.05 1.53 5.07
CA SER A 290 -10.18 2.04 5.84
C SER A 290 -10.57 3.47 5.48
N ARG A 291 -9.64 4.28 4.96
CA ARG A 291 -9.87 5.71 4.69
C ARG A 291 -9.43 6.12 3.29
N ALA A 292 -10.33 6.79 2.58
CA ALA A 292 -10.03 7.46 1.32
C ALA A 292 -9.08 8.66 1.57
N LYS A 293 -7.79 8.52 1.28
CA LYS A 293 -6.87 9.68 1.21
C LYS A 293 -6.89 10.27 -0.20
N LEU A 294 -7.53 11.44 -0.36
CA LEU A 294 -7.56 12.34 -1.55
C LEU A 294 -7.78 11.65 -2.92
N LEU A 295 -8.89 12.00 -3.58
CA LEU A 295 -9.38 11.51 -4.89
C LEU A 295 -8.37 11.51 -6.07
N LEU A 296 -7.28 12.27 -6.00
CA LEU A 296 -6.25 12.30 -7.04
C LEU A 296 -5.35 11.05 -7.04
N TYR A 297 -5.42 10.21 -6.01
CA TYR A 297 -4.53 9.06 -5.86
C TYR A 297 -5.27 7.74 -6.10
N LEU A 298 -4.85 7.06 -7.17
CA LEU A 298 -5.34 5.77 -7.67
C LEU A 298 -4.86 4.58 -6.80
N GLY A 299 -5.04 4.68 -5.48
CA GLY A 299 -4.50 3.74 -4.48
C GLY A 299 -5.31 2.46 -4.30
N PRO A 300 -4.83 1.52 -3.47
CA PRO A 300 -5.47 0.22 -3.23
C PRO A 300 -6.88 0.35 -2.61
N TYR A 301 -7.11 1.36 -1.77
CA TYR A 301 -8.42 1.69 -1.19
C TYR A 301 -9.52 1.80 -2.27
N LEU A 302 -9.22 2.47 -3.39
CA LEU A 302 -10.19 2.71 -4.45
C LEU A 302 -10.71 1.40 -5.04
N TRP A 303 -9.80 0.44 -5.24
CA TRP A 303 -10.09 -0.89 -5.75
C TRP A 303 -10.82 -1.73 -4.70
N PHE A 304 -10.32 -1.74 -3.46
CA PHE A 304 -10.95 -2.44 -2.34
C PHE A 304 -12.41 -2.02 -2.18
N ALA A 305 -12.65 -0.73 -1.92
CA ALA A 305 -13.98 -0.19 -1.69
C ALA A 305 -14.90 -0.39 -2.91
N SER A 306 -14.42 -0.13 -4.13
CA SER A 306 -15.23 -0.36 -5.33
C SER A 306 -15.69 -1.81 -5.47
N ILE A 307 -14.80 -2.78 -5.25
CA ILE A 307 -15.11 -4.21 -5.36
C ILE A 307 -16.08 -4.61 -4.25
N THR A 308 -15.77 -4.32 -2.98
CA THR A 308 -16.59 -4.75 -1.83
C THR A 308 -17.98 -4.14 -1.86
N ASP A 309 -18.09 -2.86 -2.18
CA ASP A 309 -19.38 -2.16 -2.22
C ASP A 309 -20.22 -2.60 -3.42
N SER A 310 -19.59 -2.87 -4.58
CA SER A 310 -20.28 -3.36 -5.77
C SER A 310 -20.77 -4.79 -5.57
N LEU A 311 -19.96 -5.62 -4.91
CA LEU A 311 -20.34 -6.97 -4.55
C LEU A 311 -21.52 -6.97 -3.58
N ALA A 312 -21.43 -6.22 -2.48
CA ALA A 312 -22.51 -6.10 -1.50
C ALA A 312 -23.82 -5.63 -2.16
N HIS A 313 -23.73 -4.64 -3.05
CA HIS A 313 -24.87 -4.13 -3.79
C HIS A 313 -25.52 -5.17 -4.70
N ARG A 314 -24.72 -5.86 -5.55
CA ARG A 314 -25.23 -6.86 -6.49
C ARG A 314 -25.79 -8.10 -5.78
N VAL A 315 -25.13 -8.53 -4.70
CA VAL A 315 -25.61 -9.65 -3.89
C VAL A 315 -26.92 -9.29 -3.18
N ALA A 316 -27.03 -8.09 -2.62
CA ALA A 316 -28.29 -7.64 -2.01
C ALA A 316 -29.44 -7.59 -3.02
N GLN A 317 -29.17 -7.18 -4.27
CA GLN A 317 -30.15 -7.25 -5.36
C GLN A 317 -30.57 -8.70 -5.65
N LEU A 318 -29.62 -9.62 -5.82
CA LEU A 318 -29.94 -11.03 -6.04
C LEU A 318 -30.74 -11.63 -4.88
N ILE A 319 -30.35 -11.36 -3.63
CA ILE A 319 -31.08 -11.82 -2.46
C ILE A 319 -32.52 -11.30 -2.48
N ALA A 320 -32.71 -10.00 -2.69
CA ALA A 320 -34.05 -9.42 -2.75
C ALA A 320 -34.89 -10.02 -3.89
N GLU A 321 -34.31 -10.16 -5.07
CA GLU A 321 -34.98 -10.71 -6.25
C GLU A 321 -35.37 -12.18 -6.07
N TYR A 322 -34.49 -13.03 -5.53
CA TYR A 322 -34.79 -14.44 -5.29
C TYR A 322 -35.85 -14.58 -4.18
N ASN A 323 -35.73 -13.83 -3.08
CA ASN A 323 -36.68 -13.86 -1.98
C ASN A 323 -38.07 -13.30 -2.35
N GLN A 324 -38.17 -12.41 -3.34
CA GLN A 324 -39.45 -11.90 -3.86
C GLN A 324 -40.14 -12.85 -4.85
N ASN A 325 -39.37 -13.61 -5.63
CA ASN A 325 -39.91 -14.32 -6.80
C ASN A 325 -39.90 -15.85 -6.66
N CYS A 326 -38.99 -16.45 -5.88
CA CYS A 326 -38.92 -17.90 -5.74
C CYS A 326 -40.07 -18.45 -4.91
N ILE A 327 -40.55 -19.62 -5.31
CA ILE A 327 -41.62 -20.37 -4.63
C ILE A 327 -41.08 -21.77 -4.30
N PRO A 328 -41.16 -22.24 -3.05
CA PRO A 328 -40.78 -23.60 -2.68
C PRO A 328 -41.57 -24.66 -3.45
N LEU A 329 -40.95 -25.78 -3.77
CA LEU A 329 -41.57 -26.85 -4.57
C LEU A 329 -42.88 -27.37 -3.97
N LYS A 330 -42.93 -27.48 -2.64
CA LYS A 330 -44.11 -27.95 -1.91
C LYS A 330 -45.30 -26.99 -2.01
N GLU A 331 -45.04 -25.69 -2.22
CA GLU A 331 -46.07 -24.66 -2.28
C GLU A 331 -46.58 -24.41 -3.69
N LEU A 332 -45.86 -24.84 -4.74
CA LEU A 332 -46.24 -24.61 -6.13
C LEU A 332 -47.67 -25.09 -6.45
N ALA A 333 -48.12 -26.19 -5.83
CA ALA A 333 -49.45 -26.74 -6.05
C ALA A 333 -50.59 -25.86 -5.51
N TRP A 334 -50.30 -24.92 -4.60
CA TRP A 334 -51.30 -24.11 -3.89
C TRP A 334 -51.29 -22.63 -4.31
N GLN A 335 -50.42 -22.26 -5.25
CA GLN A 335 -50.29 -20.88 -5.71
C GLN A 335 -51.36 -20.53 -6.75
N SER A 336 -51.77 -19.25 -6.76
CA SER A 336 -52.66 -18.74 -7.80
C SER A 336 -52.02 -18.83 -9.18
N GLU A 337 -52.84 -18.97 -10.23
CA GLU A 337 -52.37 -19.00 -11.63
C GLU A 337 -51.54 -17.76 -11.99
N GLU A 338 -51.93 -16.58 -11.48
CA GLU A 338 -51.18 -15.33 -11.65
C GLU A 338 -49.78 -15.40 -11.03
N SER A 339 -49.65 -15.97 -9.83
CA SER A 339 -48.37 -16.15 -9.16
C SER A 339 -47.46 -17.13 -9.89
N LEU A 340 -48.02 -18.22 -10.41
CA LEU A 340 -47.28 -19.20 -11.21
C LEU A 340 -46.82 -18.61 -12.54
N ALA A 341 -47.68 -17.85 -13.23
CA ALA A 341 -47.33 -17.15 -14.46
C ALA A 341 -46.21 -16.12 -14.22
N HIS A 342 -46.27 -15.37 -13.11
CA HIS A 342 -45.23 -14.43 -12.71
C HIS A 342 -43.89 -15.14 -12.41
N TYR A 343 -43.91 -16.22 -11.63
CA TYR A 343 -42.73 -17.03 -11.33
C TYR A 343 -42.08 -17.61 -12.61
N GLN A 344 -42.88 -18.17 -13.51
CA GLN A 344 -42.40 -18.70 -14.79
C GLN A 344 -41.83 -17.60 -15.68
N THR A 345 -42.48 -16.44 -15.75
CA THR A 345 -42.02 -15.28 -16.52
C THR A 345 -40.69 -14.76 -15.97
N TRP A 346 -40.58 -14.60 -14.65
CA TRP A 346 -39.33 -14.22 -13.99
C TRP A 346 -38.21 -15.22 -14.30
N ARG A 347 -38.48 -16.52 -14.17
CA ARG A 347 -37.52 -17.60 -14.45
C ARG A 347 -37.04 -17.59 -15.90
N GLN A 348 -37.96 -17.44 -16.85
CA GLN A 348 -37.62 -17.35 -18.28
C GLN A 348 -36.83 -16.08 -18.60
N ASN A 349 -37.21 -14.95 -18.01
CA ASN A 349 -36.48 -13.70 -18.18
C ASN A 349 -35.05 -13.81 -17.64
N ARG A 350 -34.84 -14.49 -16.50
CA ARG A 350 -33.51 -14.79 -15.96
C ARG A 350 -32.68 -15.66 -16.91
N LYS A 351 -33.24 -16.77 -17.40
CA LYS A 351 -32.57 -17.62 -18.40
C LYS A 351 -32.18 -16.82 -19.65
N LYS A 352 -33.06 -15.95 -20.15
CA LYS A 352 -32.80 -15.06 -21.30
C LYS A 352 -31.71 -14.01 -21.00
N LYS A 353 -31.71 -13.43 -19.79
CA LYS A 353 -30.69 -12.46 -19.35
C LYS A 353 -29.31 -13.10 -19.30
N LEU A 354 -29.20 -14.28 -18.69
CA LEU A 354 -27.94 -15.05 -18.62
C LEU A 354 -27.46 -15.49 -20.01
N ALA A 355 -28.37 -15.74 -20.95
CA ALA A 355 -28.05 -15.98 -22.35
C ALA A 355 -27.64 -14.71 -23.15
N GLY A 356 -27.62 -13.53 -22.51
CA GLY A 356 -27.25 -12.26 -23.14
C GLY A 356 -28.33 -11.66 -24.06
N MET A 357 -29.56 -12.19 -24.03
CA MET A 357 -30.67 -11.70 -24.85
C MET A 357 -31.19 -10.36 -24.32
N ARG A 358 -31.56 -9.45 -25.24
CA ARG A 358 -32.19 -8.18 -24.88
C ARG A 358 -33.59 -8.44 -24.35
N LEU A 359 -33.79 -8.14 -23.07
CA LEU A 359 -35.12 -8.07 -22.49
C LEU A 359 -35.69 -6.66 -22.70
N PRO A 360 -37.00 -6.53 -22.97
CA PRO A 360 -37.65 -5.23 -22.91
C PRO A 360 -37.50 -4.65 -21.51
N VAL A 361 -37.11 -3.36 -21.42
CA VAL A 361 -37.01 -2.65 -20.15
C VAL A 361 -38.42 -2.47 -19.60
N GLN A 362 -38.88 -3.42 -18.80
CA GLN A 362 -40.07 -3.24 -17.99
C GLN A 362 -39.69 -2.35 -16.81
N ARG A 363 -40.41 -1.24 -16.67
CA ARG A 363 -40.32 -0.39 -15.48
C ARG A 363 -41.37 -0.90 -14.52
N SER A 364 -40.97 -1.58 -13.44
CA SER A 364 -41.92 -1.91 -12.39
C SER A 364 -42.43 -0.60 -11.81
N LYS A 365 -43.76 -0.41 -11.84
CA LYS A 365 -44.38 0.56 -10.95
C LYS A 365 -43.98 0.19 -9.53
N LYS A 366 -43.74 1.21 -8.71
CA LYS A 366 -43.26 1.11 -7.32
C LYS A 366 -44.33 0.50 -6.40
N HIS A 367 -44.83 -0.69 -6.73
CA HIS A 367 -45.57 -1.54 -5.81
C HIS A 367 -44.54 -2.35 -5.05
N GLU A 368 -44.52 -2.18 -3.73
CA GLU A 368 -43.73 -3.01 -2.83
C GLU A 368 -44.24 -4.45 -2.97
N VAL A 369 -43.57 -5.26 -3.79
CA VAL A 369 -43.86 -6.69 -3.91
C VAL A 369 -43.41 -7.34 -2.60
N PRO A 370 -44.31 -8.02 -1.85
CA PRO A 370 -43.92 -8.67 -0.61
C PRO A 370 -42.90 -9.77 -0.87
N PHE A 371 -42.01 -10.00 0.09
CA PHE A 371 -41.09 -11.14 0.05
C PHE A 371 -41.89 -12.44 0.23
N ARG A 372 -41.72 -13.38 -0.70
CA ARG A 372 -42.36 -14.70 -0.65
C ARG A 372 -41.60 -15.68 0.24
N THR A 373 -40.29 -15.49 0.34
CA THR A 373 -39.40 -16.30 1.18
C THR A 373 -38.28 -15.44 1.77
N THR A 374 -37.59 -15.95 2.78
CA THR A 374 -36.38 -15.37 3.39
C THR A 374 -35.19 -16.33 3.34
N THR A 375 -35.30 -17.43 2.60
CA THR A 375 -34.30 -18.50 2.58
C THR A 375 -32.99 -18.07 1.93
N PHE A 376 -33.01 -17.20 0.91
CA PHE A 376 -31.78 -16.84 0.18
C PHE A 376 -30.94 -15.85 0.98
N THR A 377 -29.67 -16.19 1.22
CA THR A 377 -28.70 -15.38 1.97
C THR A 377 -27.46 -15.04 1.12
N ALA A 378 -26.57 -14.19 1.63
CA ALA A 378 -25.32 -13.86 0.95
C ALA A 378 -24.39 -15.07 0.76
N LEU A 379 -24.43 -16.05 1.67
CA LEU A 379 -23.60 -17.26 1.58
C LEU A 379 -23.94 -18.10 0.35
N HIS A 380 -25.20 -18.14 -0.07
CA HIS A 380 -25.62 -18.85 -1.29
C HIS A 380 -25.06 -18.24 -2.58
N PHE A 381 -24.67 -16.97 -2.57
CA PHE A 381 -24.09 -16.31 -3.75
C PHE A 381 -22.57 -16.11 -3.66
N LEU A 382 -21.99 -16.17 -2.47
CA LEU A 382 -20.57 -15.85 -2.23
C LEU A 382 -19.75 -17.00 -1.63
N SER A 383 -20.35 -18.17 -1.43
CA SER A 383 -19.66 -19.39 -1.02
C SER A 383 -19.91 -20.51 -2.02
N ASN A 384 -19.01 -21.49 -2.03
CA ASN A 384 -19.13 -22.71 -2.85
C ASN A 384 -19.27 -23.95 -1.95
N GLN A 385 -20.14 -23.87 -0.94
CA GLN A 385 -20.39 -24.97 -0.02
C GLN A 385 -21.47 -25.89 -0.59
N ASN A 386 -21.09 -27.14 -0.91
CA ASN A 386 -22.01 -28.12 -1.48
C ASN A 386 -23.24 -28.37 -0.60
N GLU A 387 -23.08 -28.38 0.72
CA GLU A 387 -24.19 -28.62 1.67
C GLU A 387 -25.31 -27.57 1.54
N GLN A 388 -24.96 -26.29 1.38
CA GLN A 388 -25.96 -25.22 1.22
C GLN A 388 -26.66 -25.30 -0.14
N ASP A 389 -25.91 -25.67 -1.19
CA ASP A 389 -26.44 -25.83 -2.54
C ASP A 389 -27.45 -27.01 -2.59
N GLU A 390 -27.20 -28.11 -1.89
CA GLU A 390 -28.13 -29.24 -1.77
C GLU A 390 -29.43 -28.84 -1.02
N ILE A 391 -29.34 -28.05 0.06
CA ILE A 391 -30.53 -27.55 0.76
C ILE A 391 -31.43 -26.71 -0.16
N ILE A 392 -30.82 -25.84 -0.99
CA ILE A 392 -31.58 -25.01 -1.94
C ILE A 392 -32.20 -25.88 -3.05
N LYS A 393 -31.47 -26.89 -3.52
CA LYS A 393 -31.98 -27.86 -4.49
C LYS A 393 -33.18 -28.64 -3.94
N ASP A 394 -33.15 -29.05 -2.68
CA ASP A 394 -34.26 -29.77 -2.05
C ASP A 394 -35.52 -28.90 -1.89
N ILE A 395 -35.35 -27.62 -1.55
CA ILE A 395 -36.48 -26.71 -1.30
C ILE A 395 -37.08 -26.16 -2.60
N PHE A 396 -36.24 -25.74 -3.55
CA PHE A 396 -36.65 -24.98 -4.74
C PHE A 396 -36.43 -25.72 -6.07
N GLY A 397 -35.72 -26.85 -6.06
CA GLY A 397 -35.46 -27.69 -7.23
C GLY A 397 -34.21 -27.32 -8.03
N GLU A 398 -33.80 -28.26 -8.89
CA GLU A 398 -32.60 -28.17 -9.74
C GLU A 398 -32.62 -26.95 -10.69
N ASP A 399 -33.81 -26.55 -11.15
CA ASP A 399 -34.00 -25.41 -12.05
C ASP A 399 -33.57 -24.08 -11.39
N VAL A 400 -33.91 -23.87 -10.12
CA VAL A 400 -33.53 -22.67 -9.37
C VAL A 400 -32.06 -22.75 -8.96
N MET A 401 -31.60 -23.93 -8.58
CA MET A 401 -30.19 -24.16 -8.21
C MET A 401 -29.23 -23.87 -9.37
N SER A 402 -29.50 -24.41 -10.56
CA SER A 402 -28.69 -24.16 -11.75
C SER A 402 -28.70 -22.68 -12.17
N LEU A 403 -29.84 -22.00 -12.04
CA LEU A 403 -29.94 -20.55 -12.25
C LEU A 403 -29.09 -19.77 -11.24
N MET A 404 -29.12 -20.16 -9.96
CA MET A 404 -28.34 -19.52 -8.92
C MET A 404 -26.83 -19.70 -9.13
N GLN A 405 -26.39 -20.90 -9.51
CA GLN A 405 -24.99 -21.18 -9.88
C GLN A 405 -24.52 -20.33 -11.06
N GLN A 406 -25.35 -20.20 -12.11
CA GLN A 406 -25.03 -19.35 -13.25
C GLN A 406 -24.96 -17.87 -12.89
N GLU A 407 -25.85 -17.37 -12.03
CA GLU A 407 -25.82 -15.98 -11.53
C GLU A 407 -24.59 -15.74 -10.62
N ARG A 408 -24.22 -16.71 -9.76
CA ARG A 408 -22.99 -16.69 -8.96
C ARG A 408 -21.76 -16.52 -9.86
N GLU A 409 -21.65 -17.35 -10.90
CA GLU A 409 -20.58 -17.27 -11.89
C GLU A 409 -20.57 -15.92 -12.61
N HIS A 410 -21.73 -15.49 -13.09
CA HIS A 410 -21.89 -14.24 -13.84
C HIS A 410 -21.54 -13.01 -12.99
N LEU A 411 -21.95 -12.99 -11.72
CA LEU A 411 -21.68 -11.89 -10.79
C LEU A 411 -20.17 -11.71 -10.58
N ILE A 412 -19.44 -12.79 -10.36
CA ILE A 412 -17.98 -12.73 -10.17
C ILE A 412 -17.27 -12.39 -11.49
N ARG A 413 -17.68 -12.98 -12.61
CA ARG A 413 -17.08 -12.70 -13.93
C ARG A 413 -17.33 -11.28 -14.39
N ASP A 414 -18.49 -10.70 -14.06
CA ASP A 414 -18.77 -9.29 -14.33
C ASP A 414 -17.90 -8.39 -13.46
N LEU A 415 -17.88 -8.63 -12.14
CA LEU A 415 -17.15 -7.80 -11.18
C LEU A 415 -15.65 -7.81 -11.45
N PHE A 416 -15.10 -9.00 -11.74
CA PHE A 416 -13.70 -9.20 -12.09
C PHE A 416 -13.44 -9.16 -13.60
N GLY A 417 -14.41 -8.70 -14.39
CA GLY A 417 -14.34 -8.61 -15.84
C GLY A 417 -13.56 -7.41 -16.35
N PHE A 418 -13.21 -7.43 -17.63
CA PHE A 418 -12.52 -6.35 -18.33
C PHE A 418 -13.46 -5.73 -19.37
N PHE A 419 -13.34 -4.41 -19.59
CA PHE A 419 -14.09 -3.77 -20.67
C PHE A 419 -13.73 -4.44 -22.01
N PRO A 420 -14.70 -4.97 -22.77
CA PRO A 420 -14.43 -5.73 -23.97
C PRO A 420 -14.04 -4.80 -25.14
N PHE A 421 -12.83 -4.19 -25.11
CA PHE A 421 -12.35 -3.34 -26.21
C PHE A 421 -12.36 -4.09 -27.57
N HIS A 422 -12.29 -5.42 -27.54
CA HIS A 422 -12.35 -6.28 -28.72
C HIS A 422 -13.75 -6.37 -29.37
N THR A 423 -14.81 -5.82 -28.78
CA THR A 423 -16.14 -5.74 -29.42
C THR A 423 -16.38 -4.40 -30.10
N LEU A 424 -15.62 -3.35 -29.75
CA LEU A 424 -15.76 -2.03 -30.39
C LEU A 424 -15.39 -2.09 -31.89
N PRO A 425 -15.92 -1.27 -32.79
CA PRO A 425 -15.42 -1.21 -34.17
C PRO A 425 -13.90 -0.94 -34.24
N LYS A 426 -13.18 -1.49 -35.24
CA LYS A 426 -11.72 -1.36 -35.38
C LYS A 426 -11.26 0.11 -35.33
N GLU A 427 -12.04 1.00 -35.95
CA GLU A 427 -11.84 2.45 -35.99
C GLU A 427 -11.79 3.08 -34.59
N GLN A 428 -12.51 2.52 -33.61
CA GLN A 428 -12.52 2.99 -32.22
C GLN A 428 -11.42 2.35 -31.36
N ARG A 429 -10.76 1.28 -31.86
CA ARG A 429 -9.68 0.57 -31.15
C ARG A 429 -8.29 1.10 -31.50
N THR A 430 -8.10 1.60 -32.71
CA THR A 430 -6.78 1.99 -33.22
C THR A 430 -6.63 3.49 -33.32
N VAL A 431 -5.63 4.05 -32.65
CA VAL A 431 -5.21 5.43 -32.89
C VAL A 431 -4.28 5.43 -34.10
N ASN A 432 -4.78 5.91 -35.24
CA ASN A 432 -3.97 6.04 -36.45
C ASN A 432 -3.22 7.38 -36.46
N PHE A 433 -1.99 7.39 -35.94
CA PHE A 433 -1.15 8.60 -35.93
C PHE A 433 -0.84 9.11 -37.34
N TYR A 434 -0.80 8.24 -38.35
CA TYR A 434 -0.62 8.66 -39.74
C TYR A 434 -1.83 9.45 -40.25
N GLN A 435 -3.05 9.02 -39.90
CA GLN A 435 -4.26 9.77 -40.23
C GLN A 435 -4.28 11.14 -39.54
N LEU A 436 -3.84 11.21 -38.28
CA LEU A 436 -3.73 12.48 -37.54
C LEU A 436 -2.68 13.42 -38.16
N TYR A 437 -1.56 12.87 -38.62
CA TYR A 437 -0.55 13.61 -39.39
C TYR A 437 -1.14 14.11 -40.72
N GLN A 438 -1.81 13.26 -41.49
CA GLN A 438 -2.37 13.60 -42.79
C GLN A 438 -3.53 14.61 -42.69
N SER A 439 -4.34 14.53 -41.63
CA SER A 439 -5.51 15.41 -41.47
C SER A 439 -5.17 16.78 -40.90
N TYR A 440 -4.08 16.91 -40.13
CA TYR A 440 -3.71 18.16 -39.44
C TYR A 440 -2.34 18.71 -39.82
N ALA A 441 -1.31 17.87 -39.85
CA ALA A 441 0.07 18.32 -40.06
C ALA A 441 0.39 18.57 -41.54
N SER A 442 0.01 17.66 -42.45
CA SER A 442 0.31 17.82 -43.88
C SER A 442 -0.52 18.91 -44.57
N SER A 443 -1.67 19.27 -44.01
CA SER A 443 -2.56 20.30 -44.57
C SER A 443 -2.41 21.68 -43.92
N GLY A 444 -1.38 21.91 -43.09
CA GLY A 444 -1.17 23.18 -42.37
C GLY A 444 -2.22 23.53 -41.30
N LYS A 445 -3.16 22.61 -41.01
CA LYS A 445 -4.25 22.78 -40.03
C LYS A 445 -3.79 22.59 -38.58
N ILE A 446 -2.49 22.38 -38.35
CA ILE A 446 -1.92 22.21 -37.02
C ILE A 446 -2.22 23.40 -36.08
N PHE A 447 -2.37 24.60 -36.64
CA PHE A 447 -2.75 25.81 -35.89
C PHE A 447 -4.20 25.80 -35.41
N LEU A 448 -5.09 25.03 -36.04
CA LEU A 448 -6.49 24.84 -35.60
C LEU A 448 -6.63 23.74 -34.54
N LEU A 449 -5.58 22.95 -34.31
CA LEU A 449 -5.59 21.83 -33.38
C LEU A 449 -6.03 22.24 -31.96
N PRO A 450 -5.56 23.36 -31.37
CA PRO A 450 -6.04 23.82 -30.06
C PRO A 450 -7.55 24.06 -30.01
N ILE A 451 -8.13 24.64 -31.06
CA ILE A 451 -9.57 24.91 -31.14
C ILE A 451 -10.35 23.60 -31.27
N THR A 452 -9.88 22.67 -32.11
CA THR A 452 -10.53 21.36 -32.25
C THR A 452 -10.44 20.51 -30.98
N LEU A 453 -9.34 20.59 -30.23
CA LEU A 453 -9.21 19.97 -28.92
C LEU A 453 -10.17 20.59 -27.90
N LEU A 454 -10.30 21.93 -27.88
CA LEU A 454 -11.25 22.62 -27.02
C LEU A 454 -12.69 22.21 -27.35
N TRP A 455 -13.06 22.15 -28.62
CA TRP A 455 -14.39 21.70 -29.06
C TRP A 455 -14.65 20.23 -28.69
N SER A 456 -13.65 19.37 -28.85
CA SER A 456 -13.73 17.96 -28.45
C SER A 456 -13.89 17.83 -26.93
N PHE A 457 -13.20 18.67 -26.16
CA PHE A 457 -13.34 18.75 -24.71
C PHE A 457 -14.74 19.18 -24.28
N VAL A 458 -15.34 20.19 -24.94
CA VAL A 458 -16.73 20.60 -24.71
C VAL A 458 -17.70 19.46 -25.02
N LYS A 459 -17.57 18.80 -26.18
CA LYS A 459 -18.39 17.62 -26.54
C LYS A 459 -18.26 16.50 -25.51
N PHE A 460 -17.05 16.21 -25.06
CA PHE A 460 -16.80 15.19 -24.03
C PHE A 460 -17.44 15.58 -22.69
N THR A 461 -17.39 16.86 -22.32
CA THR A 461 -18.02 17.37 -21.10
C THR A 461 -19.54 17.24 -21.16
N VAL A 462 -20.17 17.65 -22.26
CA VAL A 462 -21.63 17.51 -22.47
C VAL A 462 -22.05 16.04 -22.43
N TRP A 463 -21.31 15.17 -23.10
CA TRP A 463 -21.54 13.72 -23.07
C TRP A 463 -21.41 13.16 -21.64
N GLY A 464 -20.41 13.61 -20.89
CA GLY A 464 -20.21 13.23 -19.48
C GLY A 464 -21.38 13.66 -18.60
N VAL A 465 -21.87 14.88 -18.75
CA VAL A 465 -23.06 15.38 -18.02
C VAL A 465 -24.30 14.56 -18.37
N GLN A 466 -24.54 14.26 -19.64
CA GLN A 466 -25.66 13.41 -20.07
C GLN A 466 -25.59 12.00 -19.45
N ARG A 467 -24.37 11.43 -19.36
CA ARG A 467 -24.16 10.14 -18.69
C ARG A 467 -24.43 10.20 -17.19
N VAL A 468 -24.00 11.25 -16.51
CA VAL A 468 -24.30 11.44 -15.08
C VAL A 468 -25.81 11.60 -14.86
N LEU A 469 -26.51 12.37 -15.70
CA LEU A 469 -27.96 12.50 -15.63
C LEU A 469 -28.69 11.17 -15.87
N LYS A 470 -28.19 10.35 -16.79
CA LYS A 470 -28.70 8.98 -16.99
C LYS A 470 -28.48 8.15 -15.73
N LEU A 471 -27.28 8.16 -15.14
CA LEU A 471 -26.99 7.44 -13.89
C LEU A 471 -27.88 7.87 -12.73
N VAL A 472 -28.09 9.18 -12.54
CA VAL A 472 -29.01 9.72 -11.52
C VAL A 472 -30.42 9.18 -11.73
N ARG A 473 -30.90 9.20 -12.98
CA ARG A 473 -32.21 8.65 -13.34
C ARG A 473 -32.29 7.15 -13.04
N ASP A 474 -31.26 6.39 -13.38
CA ASP A 474 -31.19 4.94 -13.18
C ASP A 474 -31.12 4.58 -11.67
N VAL A 475 -30.52 5.43 -10.83
CA VAL A 475 -30.50 5.25 -9.36
C VAL A 475 -31.85 5.59 -8.74
N LEU A 476 -32.51 6.66 -9.18
CA LEU A 476 -33.83 7.06 -8.68
C LEU A 476 -34.96 6.11 -9.12
N GLN A 477 -34.81 5.52 -10.30
CA GLN A 477 -35.77 4.57 -10.88
C GLN A 477 -35.01 3.34 -11.39
N PRO A 478 -34.65 2.40 -10.50
CA PRO A 478 -33.93 1.20 -10.90
C PRO A 478 -34.76 0.46 -11.95
N PRO A 479 -34.23 0.21 -13.16
CA PRO A 479 -34.94 -0.58 -14.14
C PRO A 479 -35.09 -2.01 -13.59
N SER A 480 -36.24 -2.66 -13.83
CA SER A 480 -36.48 -4.02 -13.36
C SER A 480 -35.49 -5.04 -13.94
N HIS A 481 -34.80 -4.67 -15.03
CA HIS A 481 -33.69 -5.42 -15.63
C HIS A 481 -32.55 -4.45 -16.01
N SER A 482 -31.32 -4.74 -15.57
CA SER A 482 -30.12 -3.97 -15.91
C SER A 482 -29.76 -4.09 -17.40
N GLU A 483 -29.21 -3.02 -17.99
CA GLU A 483 -28.65 -3.02 -19.35
C GLU A 483 -27.66 -4.17 -19.55
N GLN A 484 -27.59 -4.69 -20.79
CA GLN A 484 -26.75 -5.80 -21.23
C GLN A 484 -25.35 -5.77 -20.58
N THR A 485 -25.13 -6.64 -19.61
CA THR A 485 -23.77 -7.10 -19.32
C THR A 485 -23.44 -8.12 -20.39
N HIS A 486 -22.52 -7.77 -21.29
CA HIS A 486 -21.96 -8.78 -22.17
C HIS A 486 -21.31 -9.82 -21.26
N PRO A 487 -21.66 -11.12 -21.37
CA PRO A 487 -21.01 -12.17 -20.61
C PRO A 487 -19.57 -12.26 -21.15
N GLY A 488 -18.71 -11.41 -20.62
CA GLY A 488 -17.30 -11.40 -20.93
C GLY A 488 -16.72 -12.63 -20.27
N ARG A 489 -16.56 -13.71 -21.05
CA ARG A 489 -15.67 -14.82 -20.71
C ARG A 489 -14.25 -14.26 -20.65
N THR A 490 -13.96 -13.58 -19.55
CA THR A 490 -12.71 -12.90 -19.29
C THR A 490 -11.76 -13.90 -18.68
N HIS A 491 -10.49 -13.84 -19.09
CA HIS A 491 -9.48 -14.73 -18.54
C HIS A 491 -9.23 -14.40 -17.05
N PHE A 492 -8.95 -15.42 -16.23
CA PHE A 492 -8.67 -15.25 -14.80
C PHE A 492 -7.52 -14.27 -14.50
N GLY A 493 -6.60 -14.07 -15.45
CA GLY A 493 -5.56 -13.05 -15.36
C GLY A 493 -6.08 -11.62 -15.14
N VAL A 494 -7.29 -11.28 -15.59
CA VAL A 494 -7.94 -9.99 -15.27
C VAL A 494 -8.28 -9.91 -13.78
N ALA A 495 -8.88 -10.98 -13.24
CA ALA A 495 -9.20 -11.10 -11.83
C ALA A 495 -7.95 -10.98 -10.96
N ILE A 496 -6.87 -11.68 -11.32
CA ILE A 496 -5.57 -11.58 -10.64
C ILE A 496 -5.06 -10.13 -10.63
N ARG A 497 -5.14 -9.38 -11.74
CA ARG A 497 -4.72 -7.97 -11.76
C ARG A 497 -5.53 -7.12 -10.80
N LYS A 498 -6.84 -7.31 -10.75
CA LYS A 498 -7.75 -6.57 -9.86
C LYS A 498 -7.46 -6.87 -8.39
N ILE A 499 -7.30 -8.15 -8.03
CA ILE A 499 -6.89 -8.59 -6.69
C ILE A 499 -5.52 -8.01 -6.33
N ASN A 500 -4.56 -8.07 -7.25
CA ASN A 500 -3.23 -7.49 -7.03
C ASN A 500 -3.31 -5.98 -6.80
N ARG A 501 -4.13 -5.20 -7.53
CA ARG A 501 -4.25 -3.75 -7.27
C ARG A 501 -4.76 -3.40 -5.88
N MET A 502 -5.53 -4.30 -5.28
CA MET A 502 -6.07 -4.16 -3.93
C MET A 502 -5.07 -4.59 -2.85
N ARG A 503 -4.45 -5.78 -2.99
CA ARG A 503 -3.67 -6.41 -1.91
C ARG A 503 -2.15 -6.40 -2.12
N LYS A 504 -1.66 -6.43 -3.37
CA LYS A 504 -0.22 -6.46 -3.69
C LYS A 504 0.55 -5.30 -3.06
N PRO A 505 0.06 -4.04 -3.04
CA PRO A 505 0.80 -2.93 -2.42
C PRO A 505 1.12 -3.15 -0.94
N VAL A 506 0.16 -3.70 -0.18
CA VAL A 506 0.33 -4.01 1.25
C VAL A 506 1.37 -5.12 1.41
N TYR A 507 1.25 -6.18 0.61
CA TYR A 507 2.20 -7.30 0.62
C TYR A 507 3.64 -6.86 0.28
N ILE A 508 3.82 -6.05 -0.77
CA ILE A 508 5.14 -5.55 -1.17
C ILE A 508 5.79 -4.67 -0.09
N GLU A 509 5.02 -3.81 0.60
CA GLU A 509 5.59 -3.04 1.70
C GLU A 509 5.94 -3.93 2.90
N CYS A 510 5.15 -4.97 3.20
CA CYS A 510 5.52 -5.95 4.22
C CYS A 510 6.81 -6.69 3.85
N MET A 511 6.95 -7.11 2.59
CA MET A 511 8.20 -7.69 2.07
C MET A 511 9.36 -6.71 2.18
N ARG A 512 9.16 -5.42 1.86
CA ARG A 512 10.19 -4.38 1.98
C ARG A 512 10.64 -4.20 3.43
N LEU A 513 9.69 -4.09 4.37
CA LEU A 513 10.00 -3.96 5.79
C LEU A 513 10.74 -5.19 6.32
N ARG A 514 10.30 -6.40 5.93
CA ARG A 514 11.00 -7.65 6.24
C ARG A 514 12.41 -7.64 5.68
N ALA A 515 12.59 -7.39 4.38
CA ALA A 515 13.92 -7.37 3.76
C ALA A 515 14.88 -6.31 4.33
N LEU A 516 14.35 -5.21 4.88
CA LEU A 516 15.17 -4.19 5.54
C LEU A 516 15.66 -4.61 6.93
N PHE A 517 14.94 -5.51 7.62
CA PHE A 517 15.14 -5.86 9.02
C PHE A 517 15.65 -7.30 9.23
N ASP A 518 15.15 -8.25 8.44
CA ASP A 518 15.39 -9.70 8.49
C ASP A 518 16.26 -10.12 7.29
N VAL A 519 17.54 -10.39 7.55
CA VAL A 519 18.52 -10.80 6.51
C VAL A 519 18.31 -12.20 6.00
N GLU A 520 17.78 -13.09 6.82
CA GLU A 520 17.54 -14.49 6.47
C GLU A 520 16.53 -14.56 5.30
N TYR A 521 15.59 -13.60 5.25
CA TYR A 521 14.66 -13.44 4.14
C TYR A 521 15.31 -13.13 2.79
N LEU A 522 16.48 -12.46 2.80
CA LEU A 522 17.27 -12.19 1.60
C LEU A 522 18.10 -13.40 1.15
N GLY A 523 18.06 -14.51 1.92
CA GLY A 523 18.88 -15.69 1.68
C GLY A 523 20.33 -15.51 2.13
N LEU A 524 20.58 -14.60 3.07
CA LEU A 524 21.90 -14.36 3.65
C LEU A 524 22.01 -15.06 5.01
N PHE A 525 23.21 -15.51 5.36
CA PHE A 525 23.47 -16.25 6.60
C PHE A 525 23.83 -15.32 7.75
N LEU A 526 23.47 -15.73 8.97
CA LEU A 526 23.88 -15.05 10.18
C LEU A 526 25.35 -15.36 10.50
N PRO A 527 26.12 -14.40 11.02
CA PRO A 527 27.50 -14.65 11.45
C PRO A 527 27.59 -15.80 12.45
N GLY A 528 28.47 -16.77 12.22
CA GLY A 528 28.67 -17.91 13.12
C GLY A 528 27.58 -18.99 13.12
N HIS A 529 26.59 -18.92 12.21
CA HIS A 529 25.62 -20.00 11.97
C HIS A 529 25.73 -20.51 10.53
N GLN A 530 26.06 -21.80 10.38
CA GLN A 530 26.01 -22.48 9.08
C GLN A 530 24.58 -22.98 8.85
N GLY A 531 23.82 -22.28 8.02
CA GLY A 531 22.54 -22.77 7.51
C GLY A 531 21.31 -22.45 8.38
N SER A 532 20.65 -21.33 8.06
CA SER A 532 19.24 -21.09 8.39
C SER A 532 18.46 -20.53 7.20
N GLY A 533 19.06 -20.55 6.00
CA GLY A 533 18.37 -20.15 4.79
C GLY A 533 17.16 -21.07 4.65
N ILE A 534 15.98 -20.56 4.95
CA ILE A 534 14.74 -21.33 4.89
C ILE A 534 14.59 -21.77 3.43
N GLU A 535 15.01 -23.00 3.13
CA GLU A 535 15.03 -23.52 1.77
C GLU A 535 13.62 -23.41 1.20
N GLY A 536 13.49 -22.62 0.14
CA GLY A 536 12.20 -22.43 -0.52
C GLY A 536 11.36 -21.22 -0.09
N TYR A 537 11.77 -20.34 0.84
CA TYR A 537 10.94 -19.18 1.25
C TYR A 537 11.65 -17.82 1.23
N GLY A 538 12.57 -17.65 0.29
CA GLY A 538 13.27 -16.39 0.06
C GLY A 538 12.44 -15.37 -0.73
N PHE A 539 12.88 -14.11 -0.69
CA PHE A 539 12.23 -12.98 -1.38
C PHE A 539 11.98 -13.21 -2.88
N SER A 540 12.83 -14.00 -3.58
CA SER A 540 12.64 -14.32 -5.00
C SER A 540 11.32 -15.04 -5.26
N GLN A 541 10.98 -16.04 -4.44
CA GLN A 541 9.76 -16.82 -4.64
C GLN A 541 8.50 -16.00 -4.38
N ASP A 542 8.55 -15.13 -3.38
CA ASP A 542 7.46 -14.19 -3.09
C ASP A 542 7.27 -13.18 -4.25
N LEU A 543 8.36 -12.71 -4.85
CA LEU A 543 8.33 -11.84 -6.03
C LEU A 543 7.81 -12.57 -7.28
N ASP A 544 8.11 -13.86 -7.44
CA ASP A 544 7.57 -14.70 -8.51
C ASP A 544 6.07 -14.93 -8.31
N TYR A 545 5.66 -15.31 -7.10
CA TYR A 545 4.25 -15.54 -6.72
C TYR A 545 3.34 -14.34 -6.99
N ILE A 546 3.84 -13.13 -6.73
CA ILE A 546 3.08 -11.89 -6.92
C ILE A 546 3.15 -11.33 -8.34
N GLY A 547 3.97 -11.93 -9.22
CA GLY A 547 4.25 -11.39 -10.54
C GLY A 547 4.89 -10.01 -10.46
N ALA A 548 5.97 -9.88 -9.68
CA ALA A 548 6.66 -8.62 -9.47
C ALA A 548 7.32 -8.11 -10.78
N ILE A 549 7.15 -6.82 -11.05
CA ILE A 549 7.74 -6.16 -12.22
C ILE A 549 9.25 -6.03 -12.01
N LYS A 550 10.05 -5.98 -13.09
CA LYS A 550 11.51 -5.79 -13.03
C LYS A 550 11.95 -4.66 -12.09
N ARG A 551 11.22 -3.54 -12.04
CA ARG A 551 11.50 -2.43 -11.13
C ARG A 551 11.33 -2.80 -9.65
N GLU A 552 10.31 -3.60 -9.33
CA GLU A 552 10.06 -4.10 -7.97
C GLU A 552 11.17 -5.07 -7.56
N ARG A 553 11.56 -5.99 -8.45
CA ARG A 553 12.64 -6.97 -8.21
C ARG A 553 14.00 -6.32 -7.96
N ARG A 554 14.38 -5.34 -8.80
CA ARG A 554 15.66 -4.64 -8.71
C ARG A 554 15.90 -4.02 -7.34
N MET A 555 14.85 -3.55 -6.66
CA MET A 555 14.97 -2.99 -5.31
C MET A 555 15.50 -4.04 -4.31
N PHE A 556 14.99 -5.27 -4.37
CA PHE A 556 15.39 -6.35 -3.45
C PHE A 556 16.76 -6.94 -3.83
N GLU A 557 17.07 -7.02 -5.13
CA GLU A 557 18.39 -7.45 -5.61
C GLU A 557 19.49 -6.49 -5.12
N VAL A 558 19.31 -5.17 -5.34
CA VAL A 558 20.23 -4.15 -4.84
C VAL A 558 20.34 -4.20 -3.31
N LEU A 559 19.22 -4.44 -2.63
CA LEU A 559 19.22 -4.54 -1.17
C LEU A 559 20.03 -5.76 -0.70
N ARG A 560 19.89 -6.92 -1.35
CA ARG A 560 20.67 -8.13 -1.06
C ARG A 560 22.16 -7.88 -1.24
N GLU A 561 22.58 -7.35 -2.38
CA GLU A 561 23.99 -7.01 -2.66
C GLU A 561 24.55 -6.04 -1.60
N THR A 562 23.73 -5.08 -1.17
CA THR A 562 24.11 -4.13 -0.12
C THR A 562 24.23 -4.81 1.24
N ARG A 563 23.32 -5.72 1.58
CA ARG A 563 23.33 -6.43 2.87
C ARG A 563 24.46 -7.45 2.98
N GLU A 564 24.82 -8.08 1.87
CA GLU A 564 25.94 -9.03 1.79
C GLU A 564 27.25 -8.35 2.23
N LYS A 565 27.58 -7.20 1.64
CA LYS A 565 28.75 -6.39 2.06
C LYS A 565 28.68 -5.96 3.52
N GLN A 566 27.50 -5.53 3.98
CA GLN A 566 27.33 -5.11 5.37
C GLN A 566 27.47 -6.26 6.37
N LEU A 567 27.19 -7.49 5.97
CA LEU A 567 27.41 -8.66 6.83
C LEU A 567 28.89 -9.01 6.90
N GLU A 568 29.65 -8.80 5.82
CA GLU A 568 31.12 -8.92 5.84
C GLU A 568 31.72 -7.89 6.81
N ASP A 569 31.33 -6.61 6.70
CA ASP A 569 31.77 -5.55 7.62
C ASP A 569 31.40 -5.87 9.08
N LEU A 570 30.19 -6.39 9.31
CA LEU A 570 29.75 -6.79 10.64
C LEU A 570 30.58 -7.96 11.19
N HIS A 571 30.92 -8.93 10.34
CA HIS A 571 31.71 -10.08 10.77
C HIS A 571 33.08 -9.64 11.30
N LEU A 572 33.76 -8.75 10.58
CA LEU A 572 35.03 -8.15 11.00
C LEU A 572 34.88 -7.37 12.31
N LEU A 573 33.82 -6.57 12.44
CA LEU A 573 33.53 -5.83 13.68
C LEU A 573 33.30 -6.76 14.87
N LEU A 574 32.54 -7.85 14.68
CA LEU A 574 32.26 -8.81 15.75
C LEU A 574 33.53 -9.56 16.19
N GLU A 575 34.44 -9.86 15.28
CA GLU A 575 35.76 -10.41 15.62
C GLU A 575 36.60 -9.40 16.40
N HIS A 576 36.64 -8.14 15.97
CA HIS A 576 37.40 -7.09 16.66
C HIS A 576 36.88 -6.81 18.09
N VAL A 577 35.56 -6.82 18.29
CA VAL A 577 34.93 -6.57 19.60
C VAL A 577 34.93 -7.83 20.49
N GLY A 578 35.32 -8.99 19.95
CA GLY A 578 35.33 -10.26 20.68
C GLY A 578 33.95 -10.87 20.92
N LEU A 579 33.00 -10.58 20.02
CA LEU A 579 31.62 -11.09 20.03
C LEU A 579 31.40 -12.15 18.93
N SER A 580 32.45 -12.86 18.52
CA SER A 580 32.38 -13.95 17.54
C SER A 580 32.70 -15.32 18.19
N GLY A 581 32.12 -16.39 17.65
CA GLY A 581 32.46 -17.78 18.01
C GLY A 581 32.37 -18.11 19.51
N GLU A 582 33.44 -18.72 20.04
CA GLU A 582 33.54 -19.10 21.46
C GLU A 582 33.65 -17.91 22.41
N GLN A 583 34.15 -16.76 21.94
CA GLN A 583 34.28 -15.55 22.76
C GLN A 583 32.91 -14.99 23.11
N LEU A 584 31.96 -15.03 22.16
CA LEU A 584 30.55 -14.70 22.41
C LEU A 584 29.94 -15.60 23.48
N HIS A 585 30.26 -16.90 23.48
CA HIS A 585 29.76 -17.84 24.49
C HIS A 585 30.20 -17.44 25.90
N GLY A 586 31.49 -17.14 26.07
CA GLY A 586 32.03 -16.63 27.33
C GLY A 586 31.40 -15.29 27.74
N TYR A 587 31.23 -14.38 26.79
CA TYR A 587 30.59 -13.08 27.02
C TYR A 587 29.14 -13.23 27.52
N LEU A 588 28.33 -14.03 26.82
CA LEU A 588 26.92 -14.26 27.19
C LEU A 588 26.80 -14.95 28.54
N HIS A 589 27.67 -15.92 28.84
CA HIS A 589 27.69 -16.59 30.13
C HIS A 589 27.95 -15.59 31.28
N ASN A 590 28.87 -14.63 31.06
CA ASN A 590 29.19 -13.59 32.05
C ASN A 590 28.05 -12.58 32.24
N VAL A 591 27.32 -12.24 31.18
CA VAL A 591 26.16 -11.32 31.27
C VAL A 591 24.96 -12.00 31.92
N ALA A 592 24.57 -13.17 31.41
CA ALA A 592 23.55 -14.02 32.02
C ALA A 592 23.63 -15.45 31.45
N PRO A 593 23.79 -16.50 32.29
CA PRO A 593 23.99 -17.87 31.82
C PRO A 593 22.84 -18.40 30.95
N GLY A 594 21.60 -17.93 31.16
CA GLY A 594 20.44 -18.30 30.33
C GLY A 594 20.48 -17.78 28.88
N LEU A 595 21.31 -16.77 28.56
CA LEU A 595 21.43 -16.24 27.20
C LEU A 595 22.24 -17.15 26.27
N VAL A 596 23.06 -18.04 26.84
CA VAL A 596 23.89 -18.98 26.08
C VAL A 596 23.02 -19.89 25.21
N ALA A 597 21.91 -20.40 25.75
CA ALA A 597 20.94 -21.20 25.02
C ALA A 597 20.22 -20.39 23.91
N LYS A 598 20.25 -19.06 23.98
CA LYS A 598 19.62 -18.13 23.03
C LYS A 598 20.62 -17.41 22.13
N ARG A 599 21.85 -17.94 21.99
CA ARG A 599 22.92 -17.31 21.20
C ARG A 599 22.47 -16.91 19.78
N GLY A 600 21.65 -17.75 19.13
CA GLY A 600 21.13 -17.48 17.78
C GLY A 600 20.20 -16.27 17.73
N GLU A 601 19.28 -16.15 18.69
CA GLU A 601 18.38 -14.99 18.82
C GLU A 601 19.19 -13.70 19.06
N VAL A 602 20.23 -13.78 19.89
CA VAL A 602 21.09 -12.63 20.21
C VAL A 602 21.91 -12.17 19.00
N ILE A 603 22.59 -13.08 18.30
CA ILE A 603 23.35 -12.76 17.08
C ILE A 603 22.44 -12.12 16.05
N ARG A 604 21.23 -12.64 15.89
CA ARG A 604 20.24 -12.09 14.96
C ARG A 604 19.78 -10.69 15.36
N ALA A 605 19.56 -10.42 16.64
CA ALA A 605 19.23 -9.08 17.14
C ALA A 605 20.38 -8.08 16.88
N ILE A 606 21.63 -8.48 17.14
CA ILE A 606 22.83 -7.69 16.83
C ILE A 606 22.92 -7.41 15.32
N THR A 607 22.70 -8.43 14.51
CA THR A 607 22.72 -8.34 13.04
C THR A 607 21.64 -7.36 12.55
N ALA A 608 20.40 -7.51 13.02
CA ALA A 608 19.30 -6.61 12.70
C ALA A 608 19.61 -5.16 13.12
N CYS A 609 20.20 -4.96 14.31
CA CYS A 609 20.61 -3.65 14.82
C CYS A 609 21.64 -2.97 13.91
N TYR A 610 22.70 -3.69 13.52
CA TYR A 610 23.73 -3.16 12.63
C TYR A 610 23.17 -2.82 11.24
N ILE A 611 22.35 -3.71 10.69
CA ILE A 611 21.79 -3.58 9.35
C ILE A 611 20.73 -2.49 9.26
N SER A 612 19.91 -2.33 10.30
CA SER A 612 18.96 -1.22 10.41
C SER A 612 19.63 0.12 10.68
N ASP A 613 20.94 0.15 10.96
CA ASP A 613 21.69 1.34 11.40
C ASP A 613 21.06 1.96 12.67
N TYR A 614 20.62 1.09 13.59
CA TYR A 614 20.02 1.51 14.86
C TYR A 614 21.02 2.36 15.64
N LYS A 615 20.56 3.51 16.16
CA LYS A 615 21.40 4.52 16.83
C LYS A 615 22.65 4.93 16.04
N LYS A 616 22.63 4.81 14.71
CA LYS A 616 23.75 5.13 13.82
C LYS A 616 24.99 4.26 14.01
N ILE A 617 24.83 3.04 14.54
CA ILE A 617 25.97 2.15 14.84
C ILE A 617 26.81 1.82 13.61
N ARG A 618 26.18 1.51 12.46
CA ARG A 618 26.89 1.20 11.23
C ARG A 618 27.53 2.45 10.64
N SER A 619 26.80 3.57 10.62
CA SER A 619 27.38 4.84 10.19
C SER A 619 28.58 5.25 11.04
N LEU A 620 28.52 5.04 12.35
CA LEU A 620 29.63 5.28 13.28
C LEU A 620 30.81 4.34 12.97
N HIS A 621 30.57 3.04 12.83
CA HIS A 621 31.60 2.06 12.50
C HIS A 621 32.34 2.40 11.19
N LEU A 622 31.60 2.56 10.09
CA LEU A 622 32.19 2.85 8.78
C LEU A 622 32.88 4.23 8.73
N SER A 623 32.35 5.22 9.47
CA SER A 623 33.01 6.52 9.55
C SER A 623 34.23 6.50 10.45
N PHE A 624 34.27 5.64 11.47
CA PHE A 624 35.43 5.43 12.30
C PHE A 624 36.57 4.78 11.50
N GLU A 625 36.33 3.63 10.86
CA GLU A 625 37.33 2.95 10.02
C GLU A 625 37.85 3.89 8.92
N ALA A 626 36.96 4.55 8.17
CA ALA A 626 37.37 5.44 7.09
C ALA A 626 38.19 6.66 7.57
N LEU A 627 37.96 7.11 8.80
CA LEU A 627 38.72 8.22 9.38
C LEU A 627 40.04 7.76 10.01
N GLU A 628 40.07 6.56 10.59
CA GLU A 628 41.30 5.91 11.08
C GLU A 628 42.24 5.63 9.90
N ASP A 629 41.74 5.00 8.84
CA ASP A 629 42.47 4.80 7.58
C ASP A 629 42.99 6.11 7.00
N PHE A 630 42.19 7.18 7.05
CA PHE A 630 42.61 8.50 6.58
C PHE A 630 43.75 9.09 7.44
N VAL A 631 43.65 8.98 8.76
CA VAL A 631 44.67 9.47 9.69
C VAL A 631 45.96 8.66 9.50
N ASP A 632 45.86 7.34 9.40
CA ASP A 632 46.99 6.44 9.22
C ASP A 632 47.63 6.58 7.83
N GLU A 633 46.85 6.73 6.75
CA GLU A 633 47.36 7.04 5.40
C GLU A 633 48.22 8.31 5.43
N VAL A 634 47.75 9.35 6.12
CA VAL A 634 48.43 10.66 6.16
C VAL A 634 49.64 10.67 7.09
N LEU A 635 49.60 9.91 8.20
CA LEU A 635 50.71 9.83 9.15
C LEU A 635 51.80 8.84 8.70
N SER A 636 51.45 7.79 7.95
CA SER A 636 52.41 6.82 7.40
C SER A 636 53.05 7.28 6.09
N ALA A 637 52.36 8.11 5.31
CA ALA A 637 52.94 8.71 4.11
C ALA A 637 53.87 9.88 4.48
N GLU A 638 55.19 9.65 4.48
CA GLU A 638 56.24 10.70 4.52
C GLU A 638 56.18 11.68 3.31
N VAL A 639 55.18 11.59 2.43
CA VAL A 639 55.14 12.28 1.15
C VAL A 639 53.97 13.25 1.08
N ALA A 640 54.30 14.53 1.03
CA ALA A 640 53.36 15.60 0.71
C ALA A 640 52.57 15.29 -0.57
N PRO A 641 51.22 15.22 -0.51
CA PRO A 641 50.44 14.91 -1.70
C PRO A 641 50.63 16.02 -2.74
N LYS A 642 51.07 15.65 -3.95
CA LYS A 642 51.04 16.51 -5.15
C LYS A 642 49.58 16.84 -5.48
N THR A 643 49.07 17.87 -4.82
CA THR A 643 47.70 18.37 -5.02
C THR A 643 47.67 19.32 -6.22
N GLN A 644 46.73 19.09 -7.14
CA GLN A 644 46.48 19.96 -8.30
C GLN A 644 46.15 21.38 -7.83
N LEU A 645 47.01 22.35 -8.19
CA LEU A 645 46.94 23.77 -7.81
C LEU A 645 45.53 24.40 -7.99
N LEU A 646 44.79 23.97 -9.01
CA LEU A 646 43.47 24.50 -9.34
C LEU A 646 42.39 24.23 -8.27
N ARG A 647 42.44 23.06 -7.60
CA ARG A 647 41.50 22.73 -6.50
C ARG A 647 41.81 23.56 -5.24
N ARG A 648 43.09 23.87 -5.03
CA ARG A 648 43.62 24.68 -3.92
C ARG A 648 43.18 26.15 -4.03
N VAL A 649 43.23 26.72 -5.24
CA VAL A 649 42.78 28.10 -5.49
C VAL A 649 41.27 28.22 -5.29
N ARG A 650 40.47 27.25 -5.76
CA ARG A 650 39.00 27.30 -5.66
C ARG A 650 38.50 27.20 -4.22
N SER A 651 39.09 26.35 -3.38
CA SER A 651 38.68 26.22 -1.97
C SER A 651 39.12 27.42 -1.13
N GLN A 652 40.29 28.00 -1.41
CA GLN A 652 40.74 29.24 -0.77
C GLN A 652 39.91 30.45 -1.22
N TRP A 653 39.49 30.52 -2.49
CA TRP A 653 38.60 31.60 -2.98
C TRP A 653 37.22 31.56 -2.31
N LYS A 654 36.62 30.37 -2.14
CA LYS A 654 35.36 30.20 -1.38
C LYS A 654 35.50 30.64 0.08
N ARG A 655 36.66 30.38 0.72
CA ARG A 655 36.93 30.81 2.10
C ARG A 655 37.22 32.30 2.23
N PHE A 656 37.92 32.88 1.26
CA PHE A 656 38.14 34.33 1.22
C PHE A 656 36.80 35.07 1.18
N TRP A 657 35.88 34.62 0.34
CA TRP A 657 34.50 35.12 0.32
C TRP A 657 33.72 34.75 1.61
N GLY A 658 33.81 33.52 2.10
CA GLY A 658 33.13 33.13 3.35
C GLY A 658 33.57 33.91 4.60
N ARG A 659 34.84 34.31 4.69
CA ARG A 659 35.40 35.16 5.76
C ARG A 659 34.97 36.61 5.62
N LEU A 660 34.76 37.10 4.41
CA LEU A 660 34.28 38.46 4.15
C LEU A 660 32.81 38.65 4.56
N PHE A 661 32.00 37.58 4.59
CA PHE A 661 30.56 37.65 4.87
C PHE A 661 30.10 36.99 6.18
N SER A 662 30.98 36.36 6.97
CA SER A 662 30.63 35.87 8.32
C SER A 662 31.83 35.77 9.28
N PRO A 663 31.83 36.46 10.45
CA PRO A 663 32.90 36.38 11.44
C PRO A 663 32.65 35.20 12.40
N ILE A 664 32.44 34.00 11.87
CA ILE A 664 32.19 32.80 12.67
C ILE A 664 33.52 32.04 12.81
N ARG A 665 34.05 31.97 14.04
CA ARG A 665 35.14 31.09 14.49
C ARG A 665 34.98 29.71 13.82
N ASP A 666 36.02 29.18 13.19
CA ASP A 666 36.00 27.98 12.31
C ASP A 666 35.51 26.71 13.08
N LYS A 667 34.20 26.60 13.30
CA LYS A 667 33.55 25.46 14.00
C LYS A 667 33.88 24.14 13.34
N GLU A 668 34.17 24.17 12.04
CA GLU A 668 34.63 23.00 11.27
C GLU A 668 36.03 22.55 11.71
N TYR A 669 36.97 23.47 11.92
CA TYR A 669 38.31 23.15 12.42
C TYR A 669 38.27 22.60 13.85
N GLN A 670 37.47 23.20 14.73
CA GLN A 670 37.34 22.72 16.11
C GLN A 670 36.78 21.30 16.18
N ARG A 671 35.76 21.00 15.36
CA ARG A 671 35.21 19.64 15.24
C ARG A 671 36.22 18.67 14.64
N PHE A 672 36.95 19.11 13.62
CA PHE A 672 38.02 18.33 13.00
C PHE A 672 39.13 17.98 13.99
N GLU A 673 39.62 18.97 14.73
CA GLU A 673 40.68 18.82 15.73
C GLU A 673 40.27 17.85 16.84
N LEU A 674 39.06 18.03 17.40
CA LEU A 674 38.49 17.10 18.40
C LEU A 674 38.37 15.68 17.85
N THR A 675 37.94 15.53 16.60
CA THR A 675 37.78 14.22 15.95
C THR A 675 39.14 13.54 15.75
N CYS A 676 40.14 14.24 15.22
CA CYS A 676 41.48 13.68 14.98
C CYS A 676 42.18 13.30 16.29
N ARG A 677 42.04 14.14 17.33
CA ARG A 677 42.60 13.85 18.66
C ARG A 677 41.95 12.63 19.33
N ARG A 678 40.68 12.34 19.02
CA ARG A 678 39.97 11.15 19.53
C ARG A 678 40.31 9.87 18.78
N LEU A 679 40.65 9.97 17.50
CA LEU A 679 41.00 8.83 16.64
C LEU A 679 42.46 8.38 16.82
N ALA A 680 43.35 9.32 17.13
CA ALA A 680 44.77 8.99 17.23
C ALA A 680 45.07 8.15 18.48
N THR A 681 45.73 7.01 18.28
CA THR A 681 46.25 6.14 19.34
C THR A 681 47.34 6.78 20.19
N ARG A 682 47.93 7.88 19.70
CA ARG A 682 48.95 8.69 20.38
C ARG A 682 48.57 10.18 20.37
N PRO A 683 49.03 10.98 21.35
CA PRO A 683 48.84 12.44 21.30
C PRO A 683 49.48 13.02 20.03
N LEU A 684 48.66 13.63 19.17
CA LEU A 684 49.09 14.28 17.94
C LEU A 684 49.79 15.62 18.25
N SER A 685 50.92 15.87 17.61
CA SER A 685 51.59 17.18 17.62
C SER A 685 50.79 18.22 16.81
N GLU A 686 51.00 19.51 17.09
CA GLU A 686 50.38 20.60 16.32
C GLU A 686 50.80 20.62 14.83
N GLU A 687 51.95 20.04 14.51
CA GLU A 687 52.46 19.97 13.14
C GLU A 687 51.71 18.88 12.34
N GLU A 688 51.49 17.72 12.95
CA GLU A 688 50.69 16.63 12.37
C GLU A 688 49.23 17.07 12.17
N LEU A 689 48.63 17.75 13.15
CA LEU A 689 47.27 18.32 13.00
C LEU A 689 47.18 19.32 11.84
N ARG A 690 48.22 20.14 11.63
CA ARG A 690 48.29 21.07 10.48
C ARG A 690 48.46 20.34 9.15
N VAL A 691 49.13 19.18 9.11
CA VAL A 691 49.24 18.34 7.91
C VAL A 691 47.90 17.69 7.61
N LEU A 692 47.29 17.02 8.60
CA LEU A 692 45.97 16.39 8.50
C LEU A 692 44.90 17.38 8.03
N TRP A 693 44.87 18.59 8.61
CA TRP A 693 43.94 19.64 8.20
C TRP A 693 44.15 20.06 6.73
N ARG A 694 45.39 20.17 6.27
CA ARG A 694 45.69 20.51 4.88
C ARG A 694 45.19 19.44 3.91
N VAL A 695 45.36 18.17 4.24
CA VAL A 695 44.90 17.04 3.41
C VAL A 695 43.37 16.94 3.43
N TYR A 696 42.75 17.09 4.61
CA TYR A 696 41.30 17.14 4.75
C TYR A 696 40.68 18.22 3.86
N LEU A 697 41.27 19.43 3.81
CA LEU A 697 40.76 20.50 2.96
C LEU A 697 40.90 20.20 1.46
N ALA A 698 41.90 19.42 1.08
CA ALA A 698 42.08 18.99 -0.30
C ALA A 698 41.04 17.92 -0.71
N ARG A 699 40.62 17.08 0.24
CA ARG A 699 39.61 16.01 0.08
C ARG A 699 38.25 16.36 0.72
N ARG A 700 37.97 17.64 0.97
CA ARG A 700 36.81 18.07 1.77
C ARG A 700 35.48 17.58 1.20
N ASP A 701 35.32 17.62 -0.11
CA ASP A 701 34.06 17.23 -0.76
C ASP A 701 33.74 15.74 -0.52
N ASP A 702 34.77 14.90 -0.30
CA ASP A 702 34.63 13.46 -0.08
C ASP A 702 34.50 13.13 1.42
N LEU A 703 35.26 13.81 2.28
CA LEU A 703 35.34 13.51 3.72
C LEU A 703 34.34 14.28 4.60
N TYR A 704 33.76 15.38 4.11
CA TYR A 704 32.93 16.26 4.95
C TYR A 704 31.70 15.55 5.52
N GLU A 705 30.99 14.74 4.71
CA GLU A 705 29.82 14.01 5.20
C GLU A 705 30.21 12.88 6.17
N ILE A 706 31.38 12.26 5.98
CA ILE A 706 31.92 11.25 6.90
C ILE A 706 32.21 11.90 8.27
N PHE A 707 32.99 12.99 8.29
CA PHE A 707 33.29 13.76 9.49
C PHE A 707 32.02 14.26 10.20
N LYS A 708 31.06 14.77 9.43
CA LYS A 708 29.80 15.27 9.96
C LYS A 708 28.96 14.15 10.57
N SER A 709 28.92 12.97 9.93
CA SER A 709 28.22 11.80 10.45
C SER A 709 28.86 11.26 11.74
N PHE A 710 30.19 11.19 11.79
CA PHE A 710 30.95 10.81 12.98
C PHE A 710 30.75 11.81 14.12
N ALA A 711 30.94 13.11 13.86
CA ALA A 711 30.78 14.15 14.87
C ALA A 711 29.34 14.25 15.41
N ALA A 712 28.32 14.02 14.57
CA ALA A 712 26.93 13.94 15.01
C ALA A 712 26.65 12.69 15.86
N SER A 713 27.36 11.60 15.58
CA SER A 713 27.16 10.32 16.24
C SER A 713 27.94 10.20 17.54
N CYS A 714 29.06 10.90 17.74
CA CYS A 714 29.86 10.78 18.97
C CYS A 714 29.29 11.55 20.18
N GLY A 715 28.44 12.57 20.00
CA GLY A 715 27.90 13.37 21.12
C GLY A 715 28.97 14.13 21.94
N GLU A 716 28.55 14.82 22.99
CA GLU A 716 29.46 15.54 23.92
C GLU A 716 30.16 14.62 24.94
N GLU A 717 29.71 13.38 25.12
CA GLU A 717 30.34 12.41 26.02
C GLU A 717 31.69 11.90 25.47
N ASP A 718 32.72 11.85 26.32
CA ASP A 718 34.13 11.52 25.98
C ASP A 718 34.43 10.01 25.80
N LYS A 719 33.42 9.18 25.48
CA LYS A 719 33.63 7.73 25.29
C LYS A 719 34.23 7.41 23.92
N HIS A 720 35.10 6.41 23.88
CA HIS A 720 35.68 5.93 22.62
C HIS A 720 34.59 5.34 21.71
N PRO A 721 34.65 5.49 20.36
CA PRO A 721 33.63 4.96 19.45
C PRO A 721 33.34 3.46 19.65
N ASN A 722 34.36 2.63 19.86
CA ASN A 722 34.20 1.20 20.11
C ASN A 722 33.47 0.88 21.44
N GLU A 723 33.68 1.69 22.48
CA GLU A 723 32.94 1.55 23.74
C GLU A 723 31.46 1.89 23.55
N ARG A 724 31.16 2.87 22.71
CA ARG A 724 29.79 3.23 22.35
C ARG A 724 29.11 2.14 21.54
N ILE A 725 29.80 1.56 20.55
CA ILE A 725 29.30 0.41 19.78
C ILE A 725 29.00 -0.76 20.73
N SER A 726 29.94 -1.09 21.61
CA SER A 726 29.79 -2.16 22.59
C SER A 726 28.62 -1.90 23.55
N GLY A 727 28.48 -0.67 24.05
CA GLY A 727 27.35 -0.30 24.91
C GLY A 727 25.99 -0.40 24.22
N ILE A 728 25.91 -0.11 22.91
CA ILE A 728 24.68 -0.32 22.12
C ILE A 728 24.43 -1.83 21.93
N PHE A 729 25.46 -2.63 21.65
CA PHE A 729 25.30 -4.08 21.56
C PHE A 729 24.84 -4.67 22.90
N ASP A 730 25.34 -4.20 24.03
CA ASP A 730 24.90 -4.65 25.36
C ASP A 730 23.43 -4.37 25.61
N GLU A 731 22.95 -3.18 25.24
CA GLU A 731 21.53 -2.85 25.27
C GLU A 731 20.71 -3.82 24.42
N VAL A 732 21.16 -4.10 23.19
CA VAL A 732 20.47 -5.01 22.27
C VAL A 732 20.50 -6.46 22.77
N ILE A 733 21.59 -6.92 23.36
CA ILE A 733 21.72 -8.26 23.95
C ILE A 733 20.73 -8.42 25.10
N ARG A 734 20.63 -7.41 25.97
CA ARG A 734 19.66 -7.42 27.09
C ARG A 734 18.21 -7.38 26.59
N GLU A 735 17.94 -6.64 25.52
CA GLU A 735 16.60 -6.49 24.93
C GLU A 735 16.31 -7.45 23.75
N HIS A 736 17.10 -8.51 23.55
CA HIS A 736 17.01 -9.39 22.37
C HIS A 736 15.60 -9.97 22.11
N SER A 737 14.80 -10.16 23.17
CA SER A 737 13.42 -10.66 23.07
C SER A 737 12.52 -9.70 22.27
N ILE A 738 12.66 -8.38 22.48
CA ILE A 738 11.87 -7.37 21.78
C ILE A 738 12.18 -7.39 20.28
N TRP A 739 13.46 -7.55 19.91
CA TRP A 739 13.89 -7.66 18.51
C TRP A 739 13.31 -8.90 17.84
N THR A 740 13.29 -10.03 18.55
CA THR A 740 12.68 -11.27 18.08
C THR A 740 11.18 -11.11 17.89
N GLU A 741 10.46 -10.52 18.86
CA GLU A 741 9.03 -10.24 18.73
C GLU A 741 8.69 -9.30 17.56
N GLU A 742 9.48 -8.24 17.37
CA GLU A 742 9.33 -7.28 16.28
C GLU A 742 9.49 -7.98 14.92
N MET A 743 10.47 -8.87 14.81
CA MET A 743 10.71 -9.66 13.61
C MET A 743 9.60 -10.69 13.34
N LEU A 744 9.18 -11.44 14.35
CA LEU A 744 8.08 -12.39 14.25
C LEU A 744 6.78 -11.69 13.83
N SER A 745 6.52 -10.49 14.36
CA SER A 745 5.36 -9.69 13.97
C SER A 745 5.40 -9.33 12.47
N ILE A 746 6.58 -8.93 11.94
CA ILE A 746 6.76 -8.63 10.51
C ILE A 746 6.61 -9.88 9.64
N ARG A 747 7.23 -11.00 10.03
CA ARG A 747 7.14 -12.29 9.31
C ARG A 747 5.70 -12.79 9.25
N THR A 748 4.98 -12.70 10.37
CA THR A 748 3.56 -13.05 10.48
C THR A 748 2.73 -12.18 9.56
N LEU A 749 2.84 -10.86 9.69
CA LEU A 749 2.06 -9.93 8.87
C LEU A 749 2.31 -10.09 7.36
N GLN A 750 3.56 -10.32 6.96
CA GLN A 750 3.91 -10.61 5.57
C GLN A 750 3.27 -11.91 5.08
N THR A 751 3.21 -12.94 5.94
CA THR A 751 2.57 -14.22 5.61
C THR A 751 1.03 -14.07 5.54
N LEU A 752 0.41 -13.39 6.50
CA LEU A 752 -1.04 -13.12 6.50
C LEU A 752 -1.50 -12.35 5.25
N THR A 753 -0.71 -11.38 4.80
CA THR A 753 -1.00 -10.63 3.55
C THR A 753 -0.87 -11.51 2.30
N GLN A 754 0.00 -12.52 2.31
CA GLN A 754 0.07 -13.52 1.24
C GLN A 754 -1.15 -14.45 1.26
N LEU A 755 -1.57 -14.90 2.45
CA LEU A 755 -2.76 -15.73 2.65
C LEU A 755 -4.01 -14.99 2.16
N ASP A 756 -4.16 -13.70 2.45
CA ASP A 756 -5.20 -12.84 1.87
C ASP A 756 -5.23 -12.91 0.33
N ILE A 757 -4.08 -12.74 -0.32
CA ILE A 757 -4.00 -12.77 -1.78
C ILE A 757 -4.38 -14.16 -2.31
N ARG A 758 -3.90 -15.23 -1.66
CA ARG A 758 -4.18 -16.61 -2.03
C ARG A 758 -5.68 -16.91 -1.90
N LEU A 759 -6.27 -16.61 -0.76
CA LEU A 759 -7.68 -16.79 -0.46
C LEU A 759 -8.56 -16.08 -1.49
N TYR A 760 -8.25 -14.82 -1.81
CA TYR A 760 -9.00 -14.07 -2.83
C TYR A 760 -8.89 -14.71 -4.22
N ARG A 761 -7.70 -15.19 -4.60
CA ARG A 761 -7.50 -15.85 -5.90
C ARG A 761 -8.30 -17.15 -5.96
N GLU A 762 -8.21 -17.99 -4.93
CA GLU A 762 -8.93 -19.28 -4.86
C GLU A 762 -10.45 -19.06 -4.85
N LEU A 763 -10.95 -18.16 -4.01
CA LEU A 763 -12.38 -17.86 -3.90
C LEU A 763 -12.95 -17.32 -5.23
N VAL A 764 -12.27 -16.35 -5.85
CA VAL A 764 -12.71 -15.79 -7.15
C VAL A 764 -12.60 -16.82 -8.27
N TYR A 765 -11.57 -17.67 -8.24
CA TYR A 765 -11.40 -18.76 -9.20
C TYR A 765 -12.55 -19.76 -9.14
N GLN A 766 -12.91 -20.20 -7.93
CA GLN A 766 -13.98 -21.16 -7.67
C GLN A 766 -15.36 -20.57 -8.00
N LEU A 767 -15.71 -19.41 -7.43
CA LEU A 767 -17.02 -18.79 -7.62
C LEU A 767 -17.25 -18.34 -9.08
N GLY A 768 -16.19 -17.88 -9.75
CA GLY A 768 -16.24 -17.48 -11.16
C GLY A 768 -16.06 -18.64 -12.14
N ASN A 769 -15.92 -19.89 -11.65
CA ASN A 769 -15.75 -21.10 -12.44
C ASN A 769 -14.73 -20.92 -13.58
N TYR A 770 -13.54 -20.39 -13.27
CA TYR A 770 -12.49 -20.11 -14.25
C TYR A 770 -11.73 -21.39 -14.65
N LYS A 771 -12.46 -22.44 -15.06
CA LYS A 771 -11.88 -23.70 -15.54
C LYS A 771 -11.25 -23.56 -16.92
#